data_AF-A0A948ZN21-F1
#
_entry.id   AF-A0A948ZN21-F1
#
_cell.length_a   1.000
_cell.length_b   1.000
_cell.length_c   1.000
_cell.angle_alpha   90.00
_cell.angle_beta   90.00
_cell.angle_gamma   90.00
#
_symmetry.space_group_name_H-M   'P 1'
#
loop_
_entity.id
_entity.type
_entity.pdbx_description
1 polymer ?
#
loop_
_entity_poly.entity_id
_entity_poly.type
_entity_poly.pdbx_seq_one_letter_code
_entity_poly.pdbx_strand_id
1 'polypeptide(L)'
;DQFSDWVYNEEEVLEYRRPRTGKIFKGIIGVETKLGGGKGAVSDYAGIAVEKGLDFIVFVDDIVKLTSEKFGTLKAECAKHSATNLQLFAGYKMAANTGNRLFVFGLNPPWPSEVLLIGPNKIFNLQYQDETGKFDPDKNPALNWCNMATHYSQKSTLGYYDFSHSTTELGQGLAMHDLRVYSVAALRTYEKGKLIDDALDDYLTTVQSTAVPTPVTMIIVRSPDELISALDAKLPLTYAQARSLPLVFKDALRWNCSYEGLNVFPSDGPIIHAWPKCMRTMTFGAEPFVTGRSLNIAPLHVTAEAGLKEIKIYDGRDLFRRFLFKGEKEFNTNLLLSGVVQRGLVLIAEDMNGGQAVSFAQRSYKEGAMCPIFCADHCNDCAWMLLAHGPFKHKLFRVPGVPDAGSTWDGGPGASKSILSGEFTRPTIWSDQGIQNGARDNQTPYLEFSDEGAVRCRSVYTETFPKNIRGNPWHAFGPLIPTTLFDSWAAYVEYDQYLIGVEPNAYGAPGVFEGPVASLFTEEIKYKKDMILQSMRLFNGGWRVKTLPYSVSLVFGKGSQIEDVLDASNLPDKPRLKELPMGSWFGLFSSCSANSQLFINRGSPLTVELNPVGRFGWLTLLANLKDQPVKAGETWHFEIFSISWPLNLKPESGQELVQVINYLDQPSGLKLIRGKRVQGSGGLFELMPDNHAIELEVPKPASQLNSVLPLRISPLNKRWTVGLYQIEGYRTHYYSKSDSGWRELGLDFEGRAYVPLYPAKSNNTRVMIGHPVVADDAGKDFFIQVTKVSDGDEKVAPMWHVSVNNPGDQPVKCTLRRAMDLPGLDFNEQQITLQPGEYKVLVESKPPVKEVLQSQAK
;
A
#
# COMPACT_ATOMS: atom_id res chain seq x y z
N ASP A 1 4.22 12.42 -32.67
CA ASP A 1 5.03 13.60 -33.04
C ASP A 1 4.94 14.82 -32.10
N GLN A 2 4.08 14.85 -31.06
CA GLN A 2 4.07 15.96 -30.07
C GLN A 2 4.79 15.66 -28.73
N PHE A 3 5.49 14.53 -28.61
CA PHE A 3 6.23 14.16 -27.38
C PHE A 3 7.69 13.77 -27.63
N SER A 4 8.26 14.10 -28.80
CA SER A 4 9.70 13.98 -29.05
C SER A 4 10.56 14.92 -28.19
N ASP A 5 9.93 15.85 -27.47
CA ASP A 5 10.61 16.92 -26.73
C ASP A 5 10.74 16.66 -25.22
N TRP A 6 10.37 15.46 -24.73
CA TRP A 6 10.94 14.97 -23.46
C TRP A 6 12.38 14.53 -23.71
N VAL A 7 13.22 15.51 -24.06
CA VAL A 7 14.67 15.34 -24.03
C VAL A 7 15.00 15.00 -22.59
N TYR A 8 15.54 13.81 -22.36
CA TYR A 8 16.10 13.39 -21.09
C TYR A 8 17.23 14.38 -20.73
N ASN A 9 16.88 15.49 -20.09
CA ASN A 9 17.84 16.47 -19.63
C ASN A 9 18.36 15.97 -18.30
N GLU A 10 19.53 15.34 -18.33
CA GLU A 10 20.17 14.76 -17.16
C GLU A 10 20.37 15.82 -16.06
N GLU A 11 20.56 17.10 -16.41
CA GLU A 11 20.61 18.20 -15.42
C GLU A 11 19.27 18.41 -14.72
N GLU A 12 18.13 18.40 -15.44
CA GLU A 12 16.81 18.49 -14.81
C GLU A 12 16.54 17.28 -13.91
N VAL A 13 16.86 16.06 -14.37
CA VAL A 13 16.71 14.83 -13.58
C VAL A 13 17.60 14.84 -12.34
N LEU A 14 18.84 15.35 -12.44
CA LEU A 14 19.73 15.53 -11.29
C LEU A 14 19.27 16.67 -10.37
N GLU A 15 18.61 17.70 -10.90
CA GLU A 15 18.04 18.80 -10.13
C GLU A 15 16.78 18.42 -9.34
N TYR A 16 15.97 17.48 -9.85
CA TYR A 16 14.77 16.95 -9.18
C TYR A 16 15.09 15.86 -8.15
N ARG A 17 16.30 15.28 -8.18
CA ARG A 17 16.73 14.30 -7.16
C ARG A 17 16.98 14.98 -5.82
N ARG A 18 16.58 14.30 -4.75
CA ARG A 18 16.91 14.66 -3.37
C ARG A 18 18.39 15.04 -3.25
N PRO A 19 18.75 16.08 -2.46
CA PRO A 19 20.12 16.31 -2.05
C PRO A 19 20.73 15.04 -1.42
N ARG A 20 21.77 14.47 -2.03
CA ARG A 20 22.54 13.37 -1.40
C ARG A 20 23.21 13.83 -0.10
N THR A 21 23.44 15.13 0.00
CA THR A 21 24.01 15.86 1.14
C THR A 21 23.27 17.18 1.26
N GLY A 22 22.89 17.59 2.46
CA GLY A 22 22.18 18.86 2.67
C GLY A 22 22.16 19.25 4.14
N LYS A 23 21.92 20.53 4.41
CA LYS A 23 21.70 21.05 5.75
C LYS A 23 20.24 20.85 6.14
N ILE A 24 19.99 20.70 7.43
CA ILE A 24 18.64 20.64 7.97
C ILE A 24 18.28 22.03 8.44
N PHE A 25 17.18 22.55 7.92
CA PHE A 25 16.61 23.85 8.26
C PHE A 25 15.35 23.63 9.09
N LYS A 26 15.15 24.43 10.13
CA LYS A 26 13.98 24.37 11.01
C LYS A 26 13.05 25.55 10.77
N GLY A 27 11.75 25.30 10.78
CA GLY A 27 10.77 26.35 10.56
C GLY A 27 9.41 26.04 11.14
N ILE A 28 8.57 27.06 11.14
CA ILE A 28 7.21 27.00 11.66
C ILE A 28 6.21 27.11 10.51
N ILE A 29 5.17 26.28 10.55
CA ILE A 29 4.05 26.32 9.63
C ILE A 29 2.80 26.65 10.45
N GLY A 30 2.04 27.66 10.07
CA GLY A 30 0.81 28.02 10.80
C GLY A 30 0.63 29.50 11.18
N VAL A 31 1.47 30.41 10.69
CA VAL A 31 1.46 31.82 11.11
C VAL A 31 0.40 32.63 10.35
N GLU A 32 -0.38 33.44 11.06
CA GLU A 32 -1.38 34.35 10.50
C GLU A 32 -0.94 35.81 10.66
N THR A 33 -1.07 36.58 9.58
CA THR A 33 -0.77 38.02 9.54
C THR A 33 -2.04 38.86 9.74
N LYS A 34 -1.85 40.16 9.97
CA LYS A 34 -2.94 41.15 10.00
C LYS A 34 -3.73 41.25 8.69
N LEU A 35 -3.23 40.68 7.59
CA LEU A 35 -3.93 40.67 6.30
C LEU A 35 -5.08 39.66 6.29
N GLY A 36 -4.96 38.55 7.02
CA GLY A 36 -5.92 37.44 6.98
C GLY A 36 -6.18 36.77 8.32
N GLY A 37 -6.12 37.48 9.44
CA GLY A 37 -6.75 37.03 10.70
C GLY A 37 -5.91 37.13 11.97
N GLY A 38 -4.60 37.33 11.83
CA GLY A 38 -3.68 37.62 12.93
C GLY A 38 -3.54 39.11 13.24
N LYS A 39 -2.51 39.45 14.01
CA LYS A 39 -2.24 40.81 14.50
C LYS A 39 -0.93 41.43 13.97
N GLY A 40 0.07 40.61 13.63
CA GLY A 40 1.39 41.07 13.19
C GLY A 40 1.50 41.28 11.68
N ALA A 41 2.46 42.11 11.26
CA ALA A 41 2.94 42.18 9.88
C ALA A 41 3.99 41.09 9.61
N VAL A 42 4.24 40.79 8.33
CA VAL A 42 5.28 39.82 7.92
C VAL A 42 6.66 40.20 8.49
N SER A 43 6.98 41.50 8.51
CA SER A 43 8.24 42.03 9.08
C SER A 43 8.42 41.70 10.56
N ASP A 44 7.33 41.72 11.34
CA ASP A 44 7.37 41.50 12.79
C ASP A 44 7.75 40.04 13.07
N TYR A 45 7.09 39.12 12.37
CA TYR A 45 7.39 37.69 12.45
C TYR A 45 8.77 37.36 11.91
N ALA A 46 9.21 38.02 10.82
CA ALA A 46 10.55 37.82 10.26
C ALA A 46 11.65 38.24 11.25
N GLY A 47 11.46 39.36 11.95
CA GLY A 47 12.38 39.80 13.00
C GLY A 47 12.52 38.77 14.13
N ILE A 48 11.39 38.26 14.63
CA ILE A 48 11.36 37.21 15.67
C ILE A 48 11.99 35.91 15.16
N ALA A 49 11.75 35.55 13.89
CA ALA A 49 12.33 34.35 13.29
C ALA A 49 13.85 34.39 13.34
N VAL A 50 14.45 35.51 12.92
CA VAL A 50 15.91 35.70 12.98
C VAL A 50 16.40 35.66 14.42
N GLU A 51 15.73 36.35 15.34
CA GLU A 51 16.10 36.39 16.76
C GLU A 51 16.07 35.01 17.42
N LYS A 52 15.03 34.22 17.14
CA LYS A 52 14.83 32.87 17.70
C LYS A 52 15.49 31.77 16.85
N GLY A 53 16.18 32.14 15.78
CA GLY A 53 16.94 31.24 14.92
C GLY A 53 16.10 30.27 14.10
N LEU A 54 14.92 30.66 13.65
CA LEU A 54 14.17 29.95 12.61
C LEU A 54 14.79 30.21 11.24
N ASP A 55 14.83 29.18 10.40
CA ASP A 55 15.31 29.28 9.02
C ASP A 55 14.17 29.60 8.05
N PHE A 56 12.92 29.21 8.37
CA PHE A 56 11.76 29.55 7.55
C PHE A 56 10.45 29.72 8.33
N ILE A 57 9.53 30.47 7.73
CA ILE A 57 8.12 30.61 8.18
C ILE A 57 7.19 30.32 7.00
N VAL A 58 6.14 29.54 7.24
CA VAL A 58 4.99 29.42 6.34
C VAL A 58 3.77 30.12 6.95
N PHE A 59 3.31 31.16 6.25
CA PHE A 59 2.09 31.87 6.58
C PHE A 59 0.86 31.12 6.03
N VAL A 60 -0.21 31.04 6.81
CA VAL A 60 -1.48 30.38 6.44
C VAL A 60 -2.67 31.21 6.90
N ASP A 61 -2.77 32.42 6.36
CA ASP A 61 -3.85 33.36 6.63
C ASP A 61 -5.24 32.72 6.37
N ASP A 62 -6.23 33.07 7.18
CA ASP A 62 -7.61 32.59 7.04
C ASP A 62 -8.24 33.18 5.78
N ILE A 63 -8.58 32.31 4.82
CA ILE A 63 -9.15 32.73 3.53
C ILE A 63 -10.42 33.56 3.70
N VAL A 64 -11.20 33.32 4.76
CA VAL A 64 -12.44 34.06 5.07
C VAL A 64 -12.14 35.55 5.19
N LYS A 65 -11.05 35.88 5.89
CA LYS A 65 -10.62 37.26 6.20
C LYS A 65 -9.71 37.86 5.13
N LEU A 66 -9.16 37.03 4.26
CA LEU A 66 -8.25 37.41 3.18
C LEU A 66 -9.02 37.82 1.91
N THR A 67 -8.44 38.68 1.08
CA THR A 67 -8.91 38.98 -0.29
C THR A 67 -7.79 38.67 -1.28
N SER A 68 -8.11 38.51 -2.56
CA SER A 68 -7.08 38.28 -3.60
C SER A 68 -6.00 39.37 -3.59
N GLU A 69 -6.39 40.64 -3.41
CA GLU A 69 -5.46 41.77 -3.31
C GLU A 69 -4.56 41.69 -2.08
N LYS A 70 -5.15 41.46 -0.89
CA LYS A 70 -4.38 41.28 0.35
C LYS A 70 -3.44 40.08 0.28
N PHE A 71 -3.84 39.02 -0.40
CA PHE A 71 -2.98 37.87 -0.63
C PHE A 71 -1.81 38.20 -1.57
N GLY A 72 -2.05 39.04 -2.59
CA GLY A 72 -0.99 39.65 -3.39
C GLY A 72 0.02 40.41 -2.53
N THR A 73 -0.46 41.22 -1.58
CA THR A 73 0.39 41.91 -0.60
C THR A 73 1.18 40.94 0.27
N LEU A 74 0.54 39.87 0.77
CA LEU A 74 1.23 38.84 1.57
C LEU A 74 2.38 38.20 0.79
N LYS A 75 2.18 37.85 -0.47
CA LYS A 75 3.22 37.31 -1.35
C LYS A 75 4.38 38.29 -1.54
N ALA A 76 4.08 39.55 -1.83
CA ALA A 76 5.09 40.58 -2.01
C ALA A 76 5.92 40.82 -0.74
N GLU A 77 5.28 40.89 0.42
CA GLU A 77 5.97 41.08 1.69
C GLU A 77 6.80 39.85 2.10
N CYS A 78 6.33 38.62 1.86
CA CYS A 78 7.12 37.41 2.06
C CYS A 78 8.39 37.41 1.19
N ALA A 79 8.26 37.74 -0.10
CA ALA A 79 9.40 37.82 -1.01
C ALA A 79 10.40 38.92 -0.59
N LYS A 80 9.90 40.10 -0.19
CA LYS A 80 10.70 41.23 0.28
C LYS A 80 11.49 40.93 1.55
N HIS A 81 10.90 40.18 2.48
CA HIS A 81 11.51 39.84 3.77
C HIS A 81 12.22 38.49 3.79
N SER A 82 12.20 37.74 2.69
CA SER A 82 13.04 36.55 2.50
C SER A 82 14.48 36.98 2.20
N ALA A 83 15.44 36.35 2.87
CA ALA A 83 16.87 36.63 2.80
C ALA A 83 17.70 35.34 2.79
N THR A 84 19.03 35.46 2.72
CA THR A 84 19.94 34.29 2.69
C THR A 84 19.88 33.43 3.96
N ASN A 85 19.45 34.00 5.08
CA ASN A 85 19.34 33.37 6.39
C ASN A 85 17.88 33.15 6.87
N LEU A 86 16.87 33.51 6.07
CA LEU A 86 15.46 33.31 6.40
C LEU A 86 14.61 33.21 5.13
N GLN A 87 13.73 32.21 5.03
CA GLN A 87 12.78 32.09 3.91
C GLN A 87 11.33 32.20 4.40
N LEU A 88 10.53 32.99 3.71
CA LEU A 88 9.14 33.24 4.06
C LEU A 88 8.23 32.80 2.92
N PHE A 89 7.24 31.97 3.23
CA PHE A 89 6.30 31.45 2.25
C PHE A 89 4.90 31.96 2.55
N ALA A 90 4.30 32.60 1.55
CA ALA A 90 2.90 33.00 1.63
C ALA A 90 2.01 31.77 1.49
N GLY A 91 0.83 31.83 2.09
CA GLY A 91 -0.16 30.78 2.05
C GLY A 91 -1.44 31.18 2.75
N TYR A 92 -2.41 30.28 2.72
CA TYR A 92 -3.72 30.46 3.33
C TYR A 92 -4.33 29.11 3.69
N LYS A 93 -5.26 29.13 4.64
CA LYS A 93 -6.04 27.95 5.06
C LYS A 93 -7.52 28.14 4.79
N MET A 94 -8.21 27.03 4.60
CA MET A 94 -9.65 27.01 4.34
C MET A 94 -10.29 25.72 4.87
N ALA A 95 -11.57 25.81 5.23
CA ALA A 95 -12.39 24.63 5.49
C ALA A 95 -12.97 24.11 4.17
N ALA A 96 -13.13 22.81 4.03
CA ALA A 96 -13.80 22.17 2.91
C ALA A 96 -15.22 21.72 3.29
N ASN A 97 -16.08 21.58 2.28
CA ASN A 97 -17.45 21.10 2.48
C ASN A 97 -17.56 19.60 2.83
N THR A 98 -16.44 18.88 2.88
CA THR A 98 -16.32 17.53 3.43
C THR A 98 -16.02 17.53 4.94
N GLY A 99 -15.86 18.70 5.57
CA GLY A 99 -15.52 18.86 6.99
C GLY A 99 -14.01 18.95 7.26
N ASN A 100 -13.18 18.61 6.28
CA ASN A 100 -11.73 18.69 6.41
C ASN A 100 -11.22 20.13 6.38
N ARG A 101 -10.03 20.35 6.93
CA ARG A 101 -9.31 21.63 6.82
C ARG A 101 -8.04 21.44 6.01
N LEU A 102 -7.81 22.37 5.08
CA LEU A 102 -6.68 22.32 4.18
C LEU A 102 -5.95 23.66 4.15
N PHE A 103 -4.70 23.62 3.73
CA PHE A 103 -3.84 24.79 3.61
C PHE A 103 -3.01 24.69 2.34
N VAL A 104 -2.70 25.85 1.77
CA VAL A 104 -1.94 26.00 0.52
C VAL A 104 -0.86 27.03 0.75
N PHE A 105 0.38 26.71 0.38
CA PHE A 105 1.50 27.64 0.52
C PHE A 105 2.56 27.44 -0.57
N GLY A 106 3.45 28.42 -0.72
CA GLY A 106 4.67 28.25 -1.50
C GLY A 106 5.28 29.56 -2.00
N LEU A 107 6.05 29.48 -3.08
CA LEU A 107 6.70 30.62 -3.72
C LEU A 107 5.70 31.53 -4.44
N ASN A 108 4.70 30.93 -5.09
CA ASN A 108 3.62 31.68 -5.73
C ASN A 108 2.31 30.88 -5.69
N PRO A 109 1.76 30.62 -4.49
CA PRO A 109 0.47 29.97 -4.36
C PRO A 109 -0.62 30.75 -5.12
N PRO A 110 -1.51 30.05 -5.85
CA PRO A 110 -2.62 30.68 -6.55
C PRO A 110 -3.75 31.04 -5.58
N TRP A 111 -4.57 32.01 -5.97
CA TRP A 111 -5.84 32.30 -5.31
C TRP A 111 -6.94 31.41 -5.90
N PRO A 112 -7.85 30.82 -5.10
CA PRO A 112 -8.93 30.00 -5.63
C PRO A 112 -10.01 30.91 -6.27
N SER A 113 -10.51 30.54 -7.44
CA SER A 113 -11.61 31.24 -8.10
C SER A 113 -12.93 31.03 -7.36
N GLU A 114 -13.92 31.89 -7.60
CA GLU A 114 -15.21 31.85 -6.91
C GLU A 114 -15.97 30.53 -7.11
N VAL A 115 -15.80 29.86 -8.26
CA VAL A 115 -16.41 28.53 -8.52
C VAL A 115 -15.92 27.43 -7.56
N LEU A 116 -14.80 27.66 -6.88
CA LEU A 116 -14.22 26.74 -5.91
C LEU A 116 -14.69 27.00 -4.48
N LEU A 117 -15.47 28.06 -4.26
CA LEU A 117 -15.82 28.54 -2.93
C LEU A 117 -17.34 28.62 -2.77
N ILE A 118 -17.85 28.10 -1.65
CA ILE A 118 -19.27 28.13 -1.31
C ILE A 118 -19.52 29.21 -0.26
N GLY A 119 -20.46 30.11 -0.59
CA GLY A 119 -21.02 31.07 0.34
C GLY A 119 -20.03 32.11 0.90
N PRO A 120 -20.50 32.97 1.81
CA PRO A 120 -19.69 34.07 2.37
C PRO A 120 -18.52 33.58 3.23
N ASN A 121 -18.60 32.35 3.74
CA ASN A 121 -17.54 31.71 4.52
C ASN A 121 -16.46 31.06 3.64
N LYS A 122 -16.52 31.21 2.31
CA LYS A 122 -15.51 30.71 1.36
C LYS A 122 -15.12 29.25 1.61
N ILE A 123 -16.12 28.40 1.84
CA ILE A 123 -15.90 26.97 2.07
C ILE A 123 -15.41 26.34 0.77
N PHE A 124 -14.29 25.63 0.79
CA PHE A 124 -13.75 24.98 -0.40
C PHE A 124 -14.69 23.88 -0.86
N ASN A 125 -15.12 23.98 -2.11
CA ASN A 125 -16.08 23.10 -2.75
C ASN A 125 -15.40 21.80 -3.24
N LEU A 126 -14.74 21.09 -2.32
CA LEU A 126 -13.95 19.89 -2.62
C LEU A 126 -14.81 18.80 -3.26
N GLN A 127 -15.99 18.58 -2.69
CA GLN A 127 -17.02 17.77 -3.32
C GLN A 127 -18.10 18.67 -3.87
N TYR A 128 -18.15 18.83 -5.19
CA TYR A 128 -18.95 19.88 -5.81
C TYR A 128 -20.42 19.90 -5.32
N GLN A 129 -20.80 21.01 -4.72
CA GLN A 129 -22.17 21.41 -4.39
C GLN A 129 -22.56 22.59 -5.27
N ASP A 130 -23.77 22.54 -5.82
CA ASP A 130 -24.38 23.68 -6.52
C ASP A 130 -24.91 24.74 -5.53
N GLU A 131 -25.46 25.84 -6.05
CA GLU A 131 -26.04 26.91 -5.22
C GLU A 131 -27.20 26.46 -4.31
N THR A 132 -27.81 25.30 -4.56
CA THR A 132 -28.88 24.72 -3.73
C THR A 132 -28.35 23.80 -2.63
N GLY A 133 -27.03 23.57 -2.58
CA GLY A 133 -26.39 22.64 -1.67
C GLY A 133 -26.45 21.17 -2.13
N LYS A 134 -26.91 20.92 -3.36
CA LYS A 134 -27.00 19.57 -3.91
C LYS A 134 -25.65 19.15 -4.46
N PHE A 135 -25.21 17.95 -4.08
CA PHE A 135 -24.00 17.35 -4.63
C PHE A 135 -24.19 16.92 -6.09
N ASP A 136 -23.29 17.36 -6.96
CA ASP A 136 -23.23 16.97 -8.37
C ASP A 136 -21.91 16.22 -8.63
N PRO A 137 -21.96 14.88 -8.82
CA PRO A 137 -20.75 14.10 -9.04
C PRO A 137 -20.09 14.37 -10.38
N ASP A 138 -20.79 14.95 -11.37
CA ASP A 138 -20.26 15.15 -12.71
C ASP A 138 -19.38 16.41 -12.83
N LYS A 139 -19.32 17.22 -11.77
CA LYS A 139 -18.52 18.45 -11.70
C LYS A 139 -17.41 18.33 -10.66
N ASN A 140 -16.20 18.75 -11.03
CA ASN A 140 -15.06 18.76 -10.11
C ASN A 140 -14.03 19.87 -10.43
N PRO A 141 -14.38 21.15 -10.28
CA PRO A 141 -13.44 22.24 -10.51
C PRO A 141 -12.30 22.26 -9.46
N ALA A 142 -12.55 21.76 -8.25
CA ALA A 142 -11.57 21.67 -7.17
C ALA A 142 -10.35 20.82 -7.55
N LEU A 143 -10.55 19.66 -8.17
CA LEU A 143 -9.45 18.82 -8.62
C LEU A 143 -8.58 19.52 -9.67
N ASN A 144 -9.21 20.05 -10.73
CA ASN A 144 -8.47 20.73 -11.79
C ASN A 144 -7.65 21.87 -11.21
N TRP A 145 -8.23 22.58 -10.25
CA TRP A 145 -7.50 23.59 -9.52
C TRP A 145 -6.33 22.97 -8.74
N CYS A 146 -6.53 22.00 -7.85
CA CYS A 146 -5.44 21.39 -7.08
C CYS A 146 -4.30 20.90 -8.00
N ASN A 147 -4.59 20.10 -9.03
CA ASN A 147 -3.57 19.59 -9.95
C ASN A 147 -2.80 20.72 -10.67
N MET A 148 -3.50 21.72 -11.21
CA MET A 148 -2.86 22.82 -11.95
C MET A 148 -2.16 23.82 -11.03
N ALA A 149 -2.77 24.12 -9.89
CA ALA A 149 -2.30 25.07 -8.90
C ALA A 149 -1.02 24.61 -8.22
N THR A 150 -0.97 23.35 -7.80
CA THR A 150 0.06 22.87 -6.87
C THR A 150 0.98 21.84 -7.52
N HIS A 151 0.43 20.83 -8.19
CA HIS A 151 1.25 19.75 -8.78
C HIS A 151 2.06 20.22 -9.99
N TYR A 152 1.41 20.77 -11.02
CA TYR A 152 2.10 21.16 -12.27
C TYR A 152 2.90 22.46 -12.15
N SER A 153 2.49 23.39 -11.29
CA SER A 153 3.19 24.67 -11.17
C SER A 153 4.54 24.56 -10.47
N GLN A 154 4.75 23.52 -9.64
CA GLN A 154 5.92 23.31 -8.78
C GLN A 154 6.24 24.52 -7.88
N LYS A 155 5.30 25.46 -7.73
CA LYS A 155 5.46 26.73 -7.00
C LYS A 155 4.60 26.81 -5.76
N SER A 156 3.79 25.79 -5.51
CA SER A 156 2.97 25.68 -4.31
C SER A 156 2.74 24.22 -3.95
N THR A 157 2.28 24.03 -2.72
CA THR A 157 1.93 22.74 -2.15
C THR A 157 0.60 22.86 -1.42
N LEU A 158 -0.08 21.73 -1.25
CA LEU A 158 -1.36 21.62 -0.54
C LEU A 158 -1.25 20.51 0.49
N GLY A 159 -1.76 20.81 1.67
CA GLY A 159 -1.87 19.85 2.74
C GLY A 159 -3.14 19.97 3.57
N TYR A 160 -3.29 19.03 4.49
CA TYR A 160 -4.41 18.93 5.42
C TYR A 160 -3.94 18.95 6.87
N TYR A 161 -4.80 19.41 7.77
CA TYR A 161 -4.52 19.52 9.20
C TYR A 161 -5.81 19.40 10.02
N ASP A 162 -5.66 19.16 11.33
CA ASP A 162 -6.76 19.13 12.30
C ASP A 162 -7.84 18.08 11.95
N PHE A 163 -7.39 16.83 11.84
CA PHE A 163 -8.19 15.69 11.42
C PHE A 163 -9.26 15.32 12.45
N SER A 164 -8.90 15.28 13.74
CA SER A 164 -9.81 14.91 14.83
C SER A 164 -11.03 15.84 14.99
N HIS A 165 -10.93 17.09 14.55
CA HIS A 165 -12.04 18.05 14.59
C HIS A 165 -12.73 18.26 13.24
N SER A 166 -12.34 17.50 12.22
CA SER A 166 -12.99 17.55 10.91
C SER A 166 -14.38 16.92 11.02
N THR A 167 -15.43 17.74 11.09
CA THR A 167 -16.83 17.28 11.21
C THR A 167 -17.78 18.18 10.41
N THR A 168 -18.92 17.62 10.00
CA THR A 168 -20.02 18.33 9.35
C THR A 168 -21.35 17.89 9.97
N GLU A 169 -22.46 18.53 9.58
CA GLU A 169 -23.80 18.05 9.94
C GLU A 169 -24.12 16.64 9.39
N LEU A 170 -23.40 16.20 8.35
CA LEU A 170 -23.61 14.92 7.68
C LEU A 170 -22.73 13.78 8.24
N GLY A 171 -21.71 14.08 9.06
CA GLY A 171 -20.79 13.08 9.63
C GLY A 171 -19.39 13.61 9.91
N GLN A 172 -18.46 12.68 10.15
CA GLN A 172 -17.04 12.98 10.35
C GLN A 172 -16.35 13.27 9.01
N GLY A 173 -15.43 14.23 9.00
CA GLY A 173 -14.57 14.47 7.85
C GLY A 173 -13.65 13.28 7.58
N LEU A 174 -12.92 13.34 6.48
CA LEU A 174 -12.07 12.23 6.07
C LEU A 174 -10.83 12.08 6.95
N ALA A 175 -10.48 10.84 7.29
CA ALA A 175 -9.17 10.49 7.84
C ALA A 175 -8.07 10.66 6.78
N MET A 176 -6.81 10.71 7.21
CA MET A 176 -5.68 11.01 6.32
C MET A 176 -5.55 10.04 5.14
N HIS A 177 -5.76 8.73 5.36
CA HIS A 177 -5.66 7.70 4.31
C HIS A 177 -6.77 7.78 3.27
N ASP A 178 -7.87 8.50 3.56
CA ASP A 178 -9.00 8.70 2.65
C ASP A 178 -8.88 9.99 1.83
N LEU A 179 -8.01 10.91 2.24
CA LEU A 179 -7.78 12.14 1.51
C LEU A 179 -7.13 11.92 0.15
N ARG A 180 -7.37 12.86 -0.75
CA ARG A 180 -6.87 12.86 -2.13
C ARG A 180 -6.30 14.22 -2.47
N VAL A 181 -5.41 14.23 -3.46
CA VAL A 181 -4.80 15.43 -4.04
C VAL A 181 -4.12 16.29 -2.99
N TYR A 182 -3.15 15.71 -2.30
CA TYR A 182 -2.33 16.40 -1.30
C TYR A 182 -0.93 15.82 -1.23
N SER A 183 0.01 16.62 -0.74
CA SER A 183 1.42 16.21 -0.58
C SER A 183 1.95 16.44 0.83
N VAL A 184 1.24 17.19 1.67
CA VAL A 184 1.67 17.49 3.05
C VAL A 184 0.53 17.21 4.03
N ALA A 185 0.83 16.69 5.21
CA ALA A 185 -0.15 16.52 6.28
C ALA A 185 0.44 16.91 7.63
N ALA A 186 -0.31 17.68 8.41
CA ALA A 186 0.09 18.00 9.78
C ALA A 186 -0.15 16.78 10.67
N LEU A 187 0.92 16.19 11.20
CA LEU A 187 0.82 15.11 12.18
C LEU A 187 0.40 15.61 13.55
N ARG A 188 0.79 16.84 13.86
CA ARG A 188 0.43 17.52 15.10
C ARG A 188 -0.08 18.90 14.78
N THR A 189 -1.22 19.25 15.35
CA THR A 189 -1.76 20.61 15.27
C THR A 189 -1.78 21.23 16.65
N TYR A 190 -1.20 22.42 16.79
CA TYR A 190 -1.20 23.19 18.01
C TYR A 190 -2.00 24.48 17.85
N GLU A 191 -2.77 24.83 18.86
CA GLU A 191 -3.44 26.12 18.95
C GLU A 191 -3.31 26.67 20.37
N LYS A 192 -2.89 27.94 20.50
CA LYS A 192 -2.65 28.59 21.80
C LYS A 192 -1.72 27.77 22.71
N GLY A 193 -0.68 27.18 22.13
CA GLY A 193 0.30 26.36 22.85
C GLY A 193 -0.17 24.98 23.28
N LYS A 194 -1.38 24.55 22.89
CA LYS A 194 -1.94 23.23 23.23
C LYS A 194 -2.01 22.35 22.00
N LEU A 195 -1.63 21.08 22.14
CA LEU A 195 -1.89 20.05 21.13
C LEU A 195 -3.41 19.86 21.03
N ILE A 196 -3.97 20.09 19.84
CA ILE A 196 -5.39 19.87 19.57
C ILE A 196 -5.62 18.64 18.70
N ASP A 197 -4.62 18.21 17.92
CA ASP A 197 -4.74 17.07 17.02
C ASP A 197 -3.42 16.30 16.95
N ASP A 198 -3.49 14.97 17.05
CA ASP A 198 -2.38 14.03 16.86
C ASP A 198 -2.83 12.95 15.86
N ALA A 199 -2.36 13.08 14.62
CA ALA A 199 -2.71 12.25 13.49
C ALA A 199 -1.62 11.19 13.18
N LEU A 200 -0.84 10.78 14.19
CA LEU A 200 0.23 9.81 13.99
C LEU A 200 -0.28 8.42 13.55
N ASP A 201 -1.35 7.89 14.16
CA ASP A 201 -1.90 6.57 13.76
C ASP A 201 -2.49 6.62 12.35
N ASP A 202 -3.17 7.72 12.00
CA ASP A 202 -3.65 8.02 10.66
C ASP A 202 -2.49 8.09 9.65
N TYR A 203 -1.36 8.69 10.04
CA TYR A 203 -0.16 8.72 9.19
C TYR A 203 0.43 7.34 8.96
N LEU A 204 0.59 6.53 10.00
CA LEU A 204 1.09 5.15 9.87
C LEU A 204 0.15 4.30 9.00
N THR A 205 -1.17 4.49 9.13
CA THR A 205 -2.18 3.86 8.26
C THR A 205 -2.01 4.32 6.82
N THR A 206 -1.88 5.62 6.58
CA THR A 206 -1.67 6.21 5.25
C THR A 206 -0.40 5.69 4.57
N VAL A 207 0.67 5.50 5.36
CA VAL A 207 1.92 4.88 4.88
C VAL A 207 1.70 3.43 4.48
N GLN A 208 0.94 2.67 5.27
CA GLN A 208 0.54 1.31 4.95
C GLN A 208 -0.37 1.23 3.72
N SER A 209 -1.15 2.28 3.45
CA SER A 209 -1.94 2.45 2.23
C SER A 209 -1.12 2.95 1.03
N THR A 210 0.21 3.10 1.17
CA THR A 210 1.13 3.53 0.10
C THR A 210 0.95 4.96 -0.42
N ALA A 211 0.17 5.79 0.28
CA ALA A 211 -0.18 7.18 -0.08
C ALA A 211 0.55 8.22 0.80
N VAL A 212 1.84 7.97 1.08
CA VAL A 212 2.64 8.72 2.08
C VAL A 212 2.69 10.23 1.78
N PRO A 213 2.17 11.09 2.67
CA PRO A 213 2.38 12.53 2.60
C PRO A 213 3.65 12.97 3.34
N THR A 214 4.05 14.21 3.11
CA THR A 214 5.07 14.90 3.91
C THR A 214 4.56 15.18 5.31
N PRO A 215 5.17 14.62 6.37
CA PRO A 215 4.74 14.91 7.73
C PRO A 215 5.27 16.27 8.18
N VAL A 216 4.39 17.10 8.75
CA VAL A 216 4.76 18.41 9.32
C VAL A 216 4.08 18.64 10.68
N THR A 217 4.49 19.68 11.39
CA THR A 217 3.69 20.24 12.51
C THR A 217 3.08 21.57 12.08
N MET A 218 1.80 21.76 12.40
CA MET A 218 1.09 23.01 12.21
C MET A 218 0.85 23.69 13.56
N ILE A 219 1.37 24.90 13.74
CA ILE A 219 1.18 25.71 14.95
C ILE A 219 0.42 26.98 14.57
N ILE A 220 -0.85 27.06 14.96
CA ILE A 220 -1.67 28.24 14.68
C ILE A 220 -1.21 29.41 15.56
N VAL A 221 -0.56 30.38 14.92
CA VAL A 221 0.00 31.58 15.57
C VAL A 221 -0.67 32.82 14.99
N ARG A 222 -1.32 33.63 15.83
CA ARG A 222 -2.09 34.81 15.41
C ARG A 222 -1.49 36.13 15.85
N SER A 223 -0.38 36.11 16.57
CA SER A 223 0.33 37.32 16.96
C SER A 223 1.82 37.07 17.15
N PRO A 224 2.67 38.12 17.06
CA PRO A 224 4.09 38.03 17.40
C PRO A 224 4.35 37.41 18.79
N ASP A 225 3.55 37.77 19.80
CA ASP A 225 3.67 37.21 21.15
C ASP A 225 3.36 35.70 21.21
N GLU A 226 2.38 35.24 20.42
CA GLU A 226 2.08 33.82 20.29
C GLU A 226 3.23 33.06 19.60
N LEU A 227 3.92 33.68 18.63
CA LEU A 227 5.12 33.09 18.01
C LEU A 227 6.22 32.90 19.06
N ILE A 228 6.52 33.95 19.82
CA ILE A 228 7.51 33.92 20.90
C ILE A 228 7.15 32.83 21.91
N SER A 229 5.89 32.80 22.35
CA SER A 229 5.39 31.82 23.32
C SER A 229 5.52 30.38 22.81
N ALA A 230 5.19 30.12 21.53
CA ALA A 230 5.33 28.80 20.93
C ALA A 230 6.79 28.33 20.88
N LEU A 231 7.72 29.23 20.54
CA LEU A 231 9.15 28.93 20.46
C LEU A 231 9.78 28.74 21.84
N ASP A 232 9.39 29.57 22.82
CA ASP A 232 9.87 29.46 24.20
C ASP A 232 9.33 28.22 24.90
N ALA A 233 8.11 27.80 24.57
CA ALA A 233 7.53 26.53 24.99
C ALA A 233 8.13 25.31 24.26
N LYS A 234 9.03 25.51 23.29
CA LYS A 234 9.65 24.45 22.48
C LYS A 234 8.63 23.51 21.81
N LEU A 235 7.54 24.08 21.29
CA LEU A 235 6.58 23.28 20.52
C LEU A 235 7.27 22.64 19.29
N PRO A 236 6.80 21.47 18.81
CA PRO A 236 7.41 20.80 17.66
C PRO A 236 7.43 21.68 16.41
N LEU A 237 8.61 21.82 15.82
CA LEU A 237 8.83 22.54 14.56
C LEU A 237 8.91 21.54 13.40
N THR A 238 8.83 22.07 12.17
CA THR A 238 9.08 21.28 10.96
C THR A 238 10.54 21.45 10.55
N TYR A 239 11.24 20.34 10.35
CA TYR A 239 12.62 20.29 9.88
C TYR A 239 12.63 19.82 8.42
N ALA A 240 13.47 20.44 7.59
CA ALA A 240 13.53 20.21 6.16
C ALA A 240 14.99 20.18 5.67
N GLN A 241 15.41 19.06 5.07
CA GLN A 241 16.74 18.93 4.49
C GLN A 241 16.81 19.53 3.08
N ALA A 242 17.71 20.49 2.86
CA ALA A 242 17.95 21.08 1.55
C ALA A 242 19.44 21.36 1.31
N ARG A 243 19.84 21.56 0.04
CA ARG A 243 21.23 21.93 -0.31
C ARG A 243 21.64 23.26 0.31
N SER A 244 20.71 24.21 0.32
CA SER A 244 20.87 25.54 0.90
C SER A 244 19.51 26.09 1.31
N LEU A 245 19.50 27.12 2.16
CA LEU A 245 18.26 27.70 2.65
C LEU A 245 17.40 28.31 1.53
N PRO A 246 17.93 29.06 0.53
CA PRO A 246 17.14 29.55 -0.60
C PRO A 246 16.47 28.45 -1.43
N LEU A 247 16.97 27.22 -1.35
CA LEU A 247 16.42 26.05 -2.04
C LEU A 247 15.48 25.23 -1.17
N VAL A 248 15.19 25.61 0.09
CA VAL A 248 14.39 24.80 1.02
C VAL A 248 13.00 24.45 0.47
N PHE A 249 12.35 25.37 -0.25
CA PHE A 249 11.09 25.05 -0.91
C PHE A 249 11.29 24.04 -2.04
N LYS A 250 12.20 24.34 -2.98
CA LYS A 250 12.46 23.46 -4.14
C LYS A 250 12.91 22.08 -3.70
N ASP A 251 13.76 21.95 -2.69
CA ASP A 251 14.37 20.68 -2.29
C ASP A 251 13.50 19.88 -1.30
N ALA A 252 12.64 20.54 -0.50
CA ALA A 252 11.96 19.89 0.62
C ALA A 252 10.46 20.21 0.79
N LEU A 253 10.03 21.46 0.61
CA LEU A 253 8.63 21.88 0.93
C LEU A 253 7.69 21.97 -0.29
N ARG A 254 8.18 21.68 -1.49
CA ARG A 254 7.37 21.64 -2.72
C ARG A 254 6.30 20.53 -2.65
N TRP A 255 5.40 20.52 -3.63
CA TRP A 255 4.60 19.34 -3.89
C TRP A 255 5.52 18.14 -4.10
N ASN A 256 5.42 17.14 -3.24
CA ASN A 256 6.13 15.89 -3.40
C ASN A 256 5.16 14.74 -3.65
N CYS A 257 5.75 13.62 -4.02
CA CYS A 257 5.05 12.36 -4.14
C CYS A 257 5.73 11.32 -3.24
N SER A 258 5.03 10.21 -3.04
CA SER A 258 5.50 9.10 -2.22
C SER A 258 6.82 8.47 -2.71
N TYR A 259 7.33 8.86 -3.88
CA TYR A 259 8.58 8.38 -4.48
C TYR A 259 9.83 9.15 -4.11
N GLU A 260 9.73 10.40 -3.64
CA GLU A 260 10.91 11.27 -3.54
C GLU A 260 11.75 10.99 -2.30
N GLY A 261 11.11 10.54 -1.20
CA GLY A 261 11.78 10.32 0.07
C GLY A 261 12.47 11.59 0.57
N LEU A 262 11.74 12.71 0.65
CA LEU A 262 12.26 13.96 1.18
C LEU A 262 12.48 13.82 2.69
N ASN A 263 13.63 14.28 3.19
CA ASN A 263 13.90 14.30 4.63
C ASN A 263 13.26 15.56 5.25
N VAL A 264 11.94 15.47 5.43
CA VAL A 264 11.11 16.44 6.13
C VAL A 264 10.42 15.72 7.28
N PHE A 265 10.45 16.32 8.47
CA PHE A 265 9.92 15.69 9.68
C PHE A 265 9.53 16.74 10.74
N PRO A 266 8.43 16.54 11.48
CA PRO A 266 8.19 17.26 12.72
C PRO A 266 9.17 16.82 13.82
N SER A 267 9.62 17.75 14.66
CA SER A 267 10.40 17.46 15.87
C SER A 267 10.37 18.59 16.90
N ASP A 268 10.37 18.24 18.19
CA ASP A 268 10.64 19.11 19.36
C ASP A 268 11.93 18.72 20.12
N GLY A 269 12.77 17.84 19.55
CA GLY A 269 14.03 17.44 20.18
C GLY A 269 14.96 16.69 19.21
N PRO A 270 14.73 15.40 18.92
CA PRO A 270 15.60 14.62 18.04
C PRO A 270 15.71 15.18 16.61
N ILE A 271 16.87 15.04 15.98
CA ILE A 271 17.14 15.47 14.61
C ILE A 271 17.47 14.25 13.76
N ILE A 272 16.75 14.08 12.66
CA ILE A 272 16.94 12.99 11.70
C ILE A 272 17.86 13.47 10.58
N HIS A 273 19.12 13.06 10.63
CA HIS A 273 20.13 13.40 9.62
C HIS A 273 20.02 12.53 8.37
N ALA A 274 19.65 11.26 8.55
CA ALA A 274 19.45 10.32 7.46
C ALA A 274 18.30 9.36 7.77
N TRP A 275 17.15 9.65 7.17
CA TRP A 275 15.94 8.83 6.95
C TRP A 275 14.94 9.82 6.32
N PRO A 276 14.33 9.65 5.14
CA PRO A 276 14.06 8.41 4.42
C PRO A 276 14.87 8.27 3.14
N LYS A 277 15.05 7.06 2.62
CA LYS A 277 15.52 6.81 1.25
C LYS A 277 14.45 6.03 0.49
N CYS A 278 13.89 6.58 -0.59
CA CYS A 278 13.05 5.76 -1.46
C CYS A 278 13.95 4.84 -2.28
N MET A 279 13.94 3.53 -1.97
CA MET A 279 14.64 2.50 -2.72
C MET A 279 13.69 1.94 -3.77
N ARG A 280 13.85 2.41 -5.00
CA ARG A 280 13.25 1.77 -6.17
C ARG A 280 14.21 0.69 -6.62
N THR A 281 13.86 -0.57 -6.38
CA THR A 281 14.59 -1.67 -7.00
C THR A 281 14.15 -1.72 -8.46
N MET A 282 14.73 -0.81 -9.27
CA MET A 282 14.57 -0.80 -10.72
C MET A 282 15.46 -1.92 -11.27
N THR A 283 14.95 -3.14 -11.24
CA THR A 283 15.35 -4.09 -12.27
C THR A 283 14.57 -3.67 -13.49
N PHE A 284 15.19 -2.87 -14.39
CA PHE A 284 14.66 -2.72 -15.74
C PHE A 284 14.31 -4.13 -16.20
N GLY A 285 13.09 -4.35 -16.68
CA GLY A 285 12.77 -5.62 -17.31
C GLY A 285 13.70 -5.76 -18.50
N ALA A 286 14.92 -6.25 -18.37
CA ALA A 286 15.42 -7.57 -18.69
C ALA A 286 16.72 -7.85 -17.93
N GLU A 287 16.91 -7.24 -16.77
CA GLU A 287 18.13 -7.47 -15.98
C GLU A 287 17.96 -8.67 -15.04
N PRO A 288 18.99 -9.54 -14.91
CA PRO A 288 19.04 -10.55 -13.87
C PRO A 288 18.60 -9.98 -12.52
N PHE A 289 17.84 -10.72 -11.70
CA PHE A 289 17.79 -10.42 -10.28
C PHE A 289 19.24 -10.45 -9.79
N VAL A 290 19.69 -9.29 -9.37
CA VAL A 290 21.03 -9.07 -8.85
C VAL A 290 20.82 -8.76 -7.38
N THR A 291 21.36 -9.61 -6.51
CA THR A 291 21.26 -9.39 -5.06
C THR A 291 21.71 -7.98 -4.66
N GLY A 292 22.72 -7.42 -5.32
CA GLY A 292 23.17 -6.03 -5.11
C GLY A 292 22.10 -4.95 -5.39
N ARG A 293 21.18 -5.18 -6.34
CA ARG A 293 20.05 -4.27 -6.63
C ARG A 293 18.88 -4.47 -5.67
N SER A 294 18.66 -5.72 -5.24
CA SER A 294 17.64 -6.07 -4.26
C SER A 294 18.05 -5.77 -2.81
N LEU A 295 19.32 -5.42 -2.56
CA LEU A 295 19.81 -4.99 -1.26
C LEU A 295 19.48 -3.51 -1.01
N ASN A 296 18.60 -3.26 -0.05
CA ASN A 296 18.29 -1.91 0.43
C ASN A 296 19.20 -1.54 1.61
N ILE A 297 20.26 -0.79 1.32
CA ILE A 297 21.07 -0.14 2.36
C ILE A 297 20.31 1.11 2.83
N ALA A 298 19.76 1.01 4.03
CA ALA A 298 18.95 2.02 4.69
C ALA A 298 19.79 2.77 5.75
N PRO A 299 20.33 3.96 5.42
CA PRO A 299 21.07 4.75 6.39
C PRO A 299 20.12 5.27 7.47
N LEU A 300 20.55 5.17 8.72
CA LEU A 300 19.82 5.64 9.88
C LEU A 300 20.77 6.47 10.73
N HIS A 301 20.54 7.79 10.76
CA HIS A 301 21.33 8.71 11.57
C HIS A 301 20.42 9.71 12.29
N VAL A 302 20.43 9.65 13.62
CA VAL A 302 19.63 10.50 14.50
C VAL A 302 20.51 11.06 15.63
N THR A 303 20.30 12.33 15.99
CA THR A 303 20.92 12.94 17.17
C THR A 303 19.87 13.54 18.09
N ALA A 304 20.12 13.61 19.40
CA ALA A 304 19.29 14.35 20.34
C ALA A 304 20.16 15.03 21.40
N GLU A 305 19.97 16.34 21.61
CA GLU A 305 20.77 17.12 22.57
C GLU A 305 20.57 16.63 24.01
N ALA A 306 19.32 16.31 24.36
CA ALA A 306 18.94 15.73 25.65
C ALA A 306 19.42 14.28 25.84
N GLY A 307 19.99 13.66 24.80
CA GLY A 307 20.25 12.23 24.73
C GLY A 307 19.04 11.47 24.20
N LEU A 308 19.29 10.42 23.43
CA LEU A 308 18.26 9.54 22.89
C LEU A 308 17.72 8.63 24.01
N LYS A 309 16.42 8.39 23.97
CA LYS A 309 15.73 7.39 24.81
C LYS A 309 15.41 6.15 24.00
N GLU A 310 14.75 6.32 22.85
CA GLU A 310 14.41 5.21 21.97
C GLU A 310 14.27 5.62 20.51
N ILE A 311 14.49 4.67 19.60
CA ILE A 311 14.13 4.78 18.19
C ILE A 311 13.26 3.58 17.83
N LYS A 312 12.07 3.83 17.29
CA LYS A 312 11.15 2.83 16.78
C LYS A 312 11.03 2.98 15.27
N ILE A 313 11.13 1.87 14.54
CA ILE A 313 10.85 1.81 13.11
C ILE A 313 9.58 1.01 12.93
N TYR A 314 8.59 1.58 12.26
CA TYR A 314 7.32 0.95 11.93
C TYR A 314 7.25 0.65 10.44
N ASP A 315 6.71 -0.50 10.04
CA ASP A 315 6.30 -0.79 8.67
C ASP A 315 4.77 -0.59 8.58
N GLY A 316 4.36 0.57 8.08
CA GLY A 316 2.99 1.04 8.30
C GLY A 316 2.71 1.14 9.80
N ARG A 317 1.73 0.37 10.30
CA ARG A 317 1.36 0.33 11.73
C ARG A 317 2.12 -0.70 12.56
N ASP A 318 2.76 -1.67 11.92
CA ASP A 318 3.44 -2.75 12.62
C ASP A 318 4.85 -2.32 13.05
N LEU A 319 5.20 -2.52 14.31
CA LEU A 319 6.58 -2.30 14.76
C LEU A 319 7.51 -3.25 13.99
N PHE A 320 8.56 -2.70 13.37
CA PHE A 320 9.57 -3.45 12.63
C PHE A 320 10.89 -3.57 13.41
N ARG A 321 11.31 -2.52 14.12
CA ARG A 321 12.51 -2.51 14.98
C ARG A 321 12.36 -1.53 16.13
N ARG A 322 13.03 -1.80 17.25
CA ARG A 322 13.16 -0.86 18.37
C ARG A 322 14.59 -0.87 18.91
N PHE A 323 15.15 0.32 19.08
CA PHE A 323 16.45 0.57 19.68
C PHE A 323 16.25 1.34 20.97
N LEU A 324 16.91 0.93 22.05
CA LEU A 324 16.88 1.61 23.34
C LEU A 324 18.24 2.21 23.66
N PHE A 325 18.20 3.40 24.24
CA PHE A 325 19.35 4.23 24.53
C PHE A 325 19.32 4.63 26.01
N LYS A 326 20.50 4.93 26.55
CA LYS A 326 20.74 5.40 27.91
C LYS A 326 21.19 6.86 27.89
N GLY A 327 20.64 7.66 26.98
CA GLY A 327 20.99 9.08 26.81
C GLY A 327 22.15 9.33 25.85
N GLU A 328 22.55 8.36 25.02
CA GLU A 328 23.51 8.60 23.93
C GLU A 328 23.01 9.71 23.01
N LYS A 329 23.87 10.65 22.64
CA LYS A 329 23.46 11.84 21.86
C LYS A 329 23.35 11.59 20.36
N GLU A 330 23.89 10.49 19.86
CA GLU A 330 23.94 10.15 18.44
C GLU A 330 23.78 8.65 18.26
N PHE A 331 22.99 8.27 17.26
CA PHE A 331 22.92 6.92 16.74
C PHE A 331 23.04 6.95 15.22
N ASN A 332 24.03 6.25 14.69
CA ASN A 332 24.39 6.28 13.28
C ASN A 332 24.76 4.87 12.81
N THR A 333 23.95 4.27 11.95
CA THR A 333 24.14 2.91 11.44
C THR A 333 23.53 2.75 10.05
N ASN A 334 23.82 1.61 9.41
CA ASN A 334 23.15 1.18 8.19
C ASN A 334 22.39 -0.12 8.45
N LEU A 335 21.14 -0.17 8.04
CA LEU A 335 20.37 -1.41 8.02
C LEU A 335 20.48 -2.03 6.62
N LEU A 336 20.84 -3.30 6.55
CA LEU A 336 20.96 -4.06 5.30
C LEU A 336 19.66 -4.81 5.03
N LEU A 337 18.64 -4.11 4.55
CA LEU A 337 17.30 -4.65 4.32
C LEU A 337 17.18 -5.28 2.92
N SER A 338 16.17 -6.13 2.72
CA SER A 338 15.74 -6.50 1.37
C SER A 338 14.81 -5.46 0.79
N GLY A 339 15.01 -5.16 -0.49
CA GLY A 339 14.12 -4.35 -1.33
C GLY A 339 13.10 -5.18 -2.11
N VAL A 340 13.12 -6.51 -1.99
CA VAL A 340 12.18 -7.42 -2.68
C VAL A 340 10.76 -7.28 -2.15
N VAL A 341 10.63 -7.15 -0.84
CA VAL A 341 9.34 -6.93 -0.18
C VAL A 341 9.08 -5.43 -0.13
N GLN A 342 7.93 -5.00 -0.62
CA GLN A 342 7.49 -3.62 -0.52
C GLN A 342 7.24 -3.25 0.95
N ARG A 343 7.85 -2.17 1.41
CA ARG A 343 7.74 -1.68 2.79
C ARG A 343 7.56 -0.17 2.85
N GLY A 344 6.87 0.30 3.88
CA GLY A 344 6.71 1.72 4.20
C GLY A 344 7.23 2.00 5.60
N LEU A 345 8.54 2.24 5.73
CA LEU A 345 9.22 2.30 7.02
C LEU A 345 9.28 3.71 7.60
N VAL A 346 8.57 3.96 8.70
CA VAL A 346 8.58 5.24 9.44
C VAL A 346 9.48 5.13 10.65
N LEU A 347 10.40 6.07 10.82
CA LEU A 347 11.24 6.21 11.99
C LEU A 347 10.61 7.20 12.95
N ILE A 348 10.46 6.79 14.21
CA ILE A 348 10.06 7.64 15.34
C ILE A 348 11.19 7.61 16.36
N ALA A 349 11.83 8.76 16.59
CA ALA A 349 12.85 8.92 17.61
C ALA A 349 12.28 9.67 18.81
N GLU A 350 12.66 9.26 20.02
CA GLU A 350 12.31 9.93 21.28
C GLU A 350 13.58 10.22 22.08
N ASP A 351 13.67 11.41 22.67
CA ASP A 351 14.76 11.82 23.55
C ASP A 351 14.43 11.62 25.05
N MET A 352 15.41 11.86 25.92
CA MET A 352 15.27 11.70 27.37
C MET A 352 14.28 12.69 28.02
N ASN A 353 13.92 13.77 27.33
CA ASN A 353 12.90 14.72 27.78
C ASN A 353 11.50 14.40 27.24
N GLY A 354 11.36 13.34 26.45
CA GLY A 354 10.11 12.96 25.79
C GLY A 354 9.83 13.70 24.49
N GLY A 355 10.79 14.51 23.99
CA GLY A 355 10.71 15.11 22.66
C GLY A 355 10.79 14.03 21.58
N GLN A 356 10.05 14.19 20.50
CA GLN A 356 9.89 13.20 19.44
C GLN A 356 10.07 13.77 18.04
N ALA A 357 10.73 13.01 17.17
CA ALA A 357 10.78 13.25 15.73
C ALA A 357 10.11 12.11 14.95
N VAL A 358 9.32 12.45 13.93
CA VAL A 358 8.63 11.46 13.06
C VAL A 358 9.05 11.66 11.63
N SER A 359 9.73 10.67 11.05
CA SER A 359 10.25 10.78 9.69
C SER A 359 9.17 10.72 8.62
N PHE A 360 9.47 11.25 7.43
CA PHE A 360 8.86 10.74 6.20
C PHE A 360 9.14 9.24 6.03
N ALA A 361 8.27 8.47 5.35
CA ALA A 361 8.46 7.03 5.20
C ALA A 361 9.60 6.68 4.22
N GLN A 362 10.50 5.81 4.66
CA GLN A 362 11.43 5.11 3.78
C GLN A 362 10.68 4.00 3.04
N ARG A 363 10.61 4.07 1.72
CA ARG A 363 9.93 3.06 0.91
C ARG A 363 10.92 2.13 0.22
N SER A 364 10.59 0.85 0.14
CA SER A 364 11.14 -0.07 -0.84
C SER A 364 10.03 -0.62 -1.71
N TYR A 365 10.26 -0.79 -3.00
CA TYR A 365 9.42 -1.61 -3.88
C TYR A 365 10.23 -2.05 -5.11
N LYS A 366 9.72 -3.07 -5.80
CA LYS A 366 10.29 -3.60 -7.03
C LYS A 366 9.44 -3.24 -8.23
N GLU A 367 10.05 -2.54 -9.19
CA GLU A 367 9.39 -2.24 -10.46
C GLU A 367 9.18 -3.53 -11.27
N GLY A 368 8.01 -3.66 -11.88
CA GLY A 368 7.61 -4.88 -12.59
C GLY A 368 7.00 -5.97 -11.70
N ALA A 369 7.10 -5.89 -10.37
CA ALA A 369 6.26 -6.68 -9.49
C ALA A 369 4.83 -6.11 -9.41
N MET A 370 3.87 -6.89 -8.93
CA MET A 370 2.52 -6.41 -8.62
C MET A 370 2.53 -5.50 -7.38
N CYS A 371 3.09 -4.30 -7.53
CA CYS A 371 3.25 -3.33 -6.46
C CYS A 371 2.13 -2.28 -6.52
N PRO A 372 1.26 -2.20 -5.49
CA PRO A 372 0.31 -1.10 -5.37
C PRO A 372 1.05 0.17 -5.00
N ILE A 373 0.87 1.21 -5.80
CA ILE A 373 1.59 2.46 -5.65
C ILE A 373 0.68 3.60 -6.10
N PHE A 374 0.54 4.65 -5.30
CA PHE A 374 -0.21 5.84 -5.70
C PHE A 374 0.58 6.79 -6.59
N CYS A 375 -0.13 7.35 -7.57
CA CYS A 375 0.35 8.48 -8.35
C CYS A 375 0.49 9.72 -7.44
N ALA A 376 1.23 10.74 -7.89
CA ALA A 376 1.57 11.90 -7.04
C ALA A 376 0.37 12.70 -6.52
N ASP A 377 -0.80 12.55 -7.15
CA ASP A 377 -2.08 13.14 -6.73
C ASP A 377 -2.85 12.27 -5.72
N HIS A 378 -2.35 11.06 -5.44
CA HIS A 378 -2.99 10.05 -4.61
C HIS A 378 -4.39 9.60 -5.10
N CYS A 379 -4.77 9.94 -6.33
CA CYS A 379 -6.10 9.61 -6.88
C CYS A 379 -6.19 8.14 -7.30
N ASN A 380 -5.22 7.71 -8.11
CA ASN A 380 -5.15 6.35 -8.63
C ASN A 380 -3.94 5.65 -8.03
N ASP A 381 -4.11 4.38 -7.67
CA ASP A 381 -2.93 3.53 -7.68
C ASP A 381 -2.52 3.36 -9.15
N CYS A 382 -1.26 3.60 -9.48
CA CYS A 382 -0.72 3.46 -10.82
C CYS A 382 -0.56 1.97 -11.22
N ALA A 383 -1.24 1.07 -10.51
CA ALA A 383 -1.36 -0.36 -10.77
C ALA A 383 -2.80 -0.66 -11.23
N TRP A 384 -3.32 -1.85 -10.91
CA TRP A 384 -4.66 -2.30 -11.33
C TRP A 384 -5.79 -1.89 -10.36
N MET A 385 -5.62 -0.84 -9.56
CA MET A 385 -6.49 -0.42 -8.45
C MET A 385 -6.66 -1.54 -7.40
N LEU A 386 -5.54 -2.11 -6.96
CA LEU A 386 -5.48 -3.15 -5.91
C LEU A 386 -5.73 -2.56 -4.52
N LEU A 387 -5.32 -1.32 -4.27
CA LEU A 387 -5.69 -0.57 -3.08
C LEU A 387 -6.90 0.31 -3.41
N ALA A 388 -8.10 -0.27 -3.29
CA ALA A 388 -9.32 0.53 -3.43
C ALA A 388 -9.45 1.52 -2.25
N HIS A 389 -10.03 2.69 -2.48
CA HIS A 389 -10.39 3.65 -1.43
C HIS A 389 -11.82 4.15 -1.67
N GLY A 390 -12.47 4.69 -0.64
CA GLY A 390 -13.86 5.09 -0.74
C GLY A 390 -14.81 3.90 -0.94
N PRO A 391 -15.92 4.02 -1.69
CA PRO A 391 -16.94 2.98 -1.87
C PRO A 391 -16.55 1.91 -2.90
N PHE A 392 -15.27 1.80 -3.22
CA PHE A 392 -14.73 0.72 -4.04
C PHE A 392 -14.47 -0.50 -3.16
N LYS A 393 -14.42 -1.67 -3.79
CA LYS A 393 -14.04 -2.92 -3.14
C LYS A 393 -13.07 -3.69 -4.02
N HIS A 394 -12.31 -4.57 -3.38
CA HIS A 394 -11.39 -5.50 -4.04
C HIS A 394 -12.09 -6.29 -5.14
N LYS A 395 -11.44 -6.48 -6.28
CA LYS A 395 -11.97 -7.39 -7.29
C LYS A 395 -11.99 -8.81 -6.74
N LEU A 396 -12.98 -9.60 -7.14
CA LEU A 396 -13.03 -11.03 -6.79
C LEU A 396 -11.89 -11.81 -7.48
N PHE A 397 -11.52 -11.39 -8.68
CA PHE A 397 -10.47 -11.98 -9.52
C PHE A 397 -9.99 -10.96 -10.57
N ARG A 398 -8.80 -11.19 -11.14
CA ARG A 398 -8.29 -10.48 -12.32
C ARG A 398 -8.29 -11.40 -13.54
N VAL A 399 -8.59 -10.83 -14.70
CA VAL A 399 -8.47 -11.52 -15.98
C VAL A 399 -7.17 -11.11 -16.66
N PRO A 400 -6.27 -12.05 -16.97
CA PRO A 400 -5.04 -11.71 -17.68
C PRO A 400 -5.31 -11.33 -19.13
N GLY A 401 -4.54 -10.36 -19.63
CA GLY A 401 -4.44 -10.04 -21.05
C GLY A 401 -3.53 -11.02 -21.78
N VAL A 402 -3.52 -10.92 -23.11
CA VAL A 402 -2.53 -11.62 -23.96
C VAL A 402 -1.24 -10.79 -24.01
N PRO A 403 -0.06 -11.39 -23.75
CA PRO A 403 1.21 -10.65 -23.64
C PRO A 403 1.56 -9.79 -24.85
N ASP A 404 1.34 -10.29 -26.08
CA ASP A 404 1.78 -9.66 -27.33
C ASP A 404 0.76 -8.71 -27.98
N ALA A 405 -0.34 -8.42 -27.30
CA ALA A 405 -1.39 -7.58 -27.88
C ALA A 405 -1.06 -6.08 -27.88
N GLY A 406 0.02 -5.69 -27.19
CA GLY A 406 0.37 -4.31 -26.91
C GLY A 406 -0.53 -3.67 -25.85
N SER A 407 0.02 -2.67 -25.16
CA SER A 407 -0.75 -1.75 -24.33
C SER A 407 -1.25 -0.59 -25.20
N THR A 408 -2.47 -0.09 -25.00
CA THR A 408 -2.76 1.26 -25.51
C THR A 408 -2.03 2.27 -24.63
N TRP A 409 -1.55 3.36 -25.22
CA TRP A 409 -0.70 4.35 -24.54
C TRP A 409 -1.37 5.03 -23.34
N ASP A 410 -2.70 4.95 -23.22
CA ASP A 410 -3.51 5.44 -22.11
C ASP A 410 -3.80 4.36 -21.04
N GLY A 411 -3.17 3.19 -21.13
CA GLY A 411 -3.41 2.08 -20.20
C GLY A 411 -4.76 1.39 -20.42
N GLY A 412 -5.38 1.57 -21.59
CA GLY A 412 -6.58 0.84 -21.99
C GLY A 412 -6.39 -0.68 -21.93
N PRO A 413 -7.50 -1.44 -21.82
CA PRO A 413 -7.45 -2.84 -21.43
C PRO A 413 -6.64 -3.65 -22.44
N GLY A 414 -5.59 -4.33 -21.96
CA GLY A 414 -4.88 -5.34 -22.74
C GLY A 414 -5.87 -6.37 -23.30
N ALA A 415 -5.52 -7.03 -24.41
CA ALA A 415 -6.43 -7.92 -25.14
C ALA A 415 -7.00 -9.03 -24.25
N SER A 416 -8.14 -8.74 -23.66
CA SER A 416 -8.89 -9.58 -22.75
C SER A 416 -10.36 -9.42 -23.09
N LYS A 417 -11.10 -10.51 -22.97
CA LYS A 417 -12.52 -10.56 -23.25
C LYS A 417 -13.17 -11.40 -22.16
N SER A 418 -13.32 -10.78 -20.99
CA SER A 418 -13.86 -11.47 -19.83
C SER A 418 -15.32 -11.86 -20.05
N ILE A 419 -15.63 -13.11 -19.67
CA ILE A 419 -17.00 -13.61 -19.55
C ILE A 419 -17.71 -12.91 -18.37
N LEU A 420 -17.06 -12.84 -17.20
CA LEU A 420 -17.60 -12.28 -15.95
C LEU A 420 -16.80 -11.05 -15.49
N SER A 421 -17.47 -9.98 -15.04
CA SER A 421 -16.77 -8.87 -14.37
C SER A 421 -16.56 -9.16 -12.87
N GLY A 422 -15.34 -8.91 -12.38
CA GLY A 422 -14.96 -9.12 -10.96
C GLY A 422 -15.23 -7.93 -10.02
N GLU A 423 -15.89 -6.86 -10.47
CA GLU A 423 -15.83 -5.51 -9.84
C GLU A 423 -16.84 -5.24 -8.70
N PHE A 424 -17.67 -6.22 -8.31
CA PHE A 424 -18.83 -5.97 -7.43
C PHE A 424 -18.91 -6.91 -6.21
N THR A 425 -17.83 -7.02 -5.45
CA THR A 425 -17.71 -7.75 -4.16
C THR A 425 -18.32 -6.96 -2.99
N ARG A 426 -19.57 -6.51 -3.13
CA ARG A 426 -20.20 -5.55 -2.21
C ARG A 426 -21.25 -6.25 -1.32
N PRO A 427 -20.89 -6.67 -0.09
CA PRO A 427 -21.84 -7.29 0.83
C PRO A 427 -23.05 -6.37 1.02
N THR A 428 -24.23 -6.89 0.75
CA THR A 428 -25.50 -6.22 0.99
C THR A 428 -26.32 -7.13 1.88
N ILE A 429 -26.68 -6.65 3.08
CA ILE A 429 -27.51 -7.39 4.03
C ILE A 429 -28.91 -6.80 3.99
N TRP A 430 -29.90 -7.67 3.82
CA TRP A 430 -31.30 -7.42 4.09
C TRP A 430 -31.71 -8.21 5.33
N SER A 431 -32.29 -7.52 6.30
CA SER A 431 -32.69 -8.10 7.58
C SER A 431 -33.98 -7.46 8.09
N ASP A 432 -34.55 -8.04 9.14
CA ASP A 432 -35.61 -7.42 9.94
C ASP A 432 -35.18 -6.09 10.60
N GLN A 433 -33.87 -5.85 10.75
CA GLN A 433 -33.30 -4.61 11.27
C GLN A 433 -33.01 -3.56 10.18
N GLY A 434 -33.31 -3.85 8.91
CA GLY A 434 -33.15 -2.96 7.76
C GLY A 434 -32.13 -3.44 6.73
N ILE A 435 -31.62 -2.51 5.92
CA ILE A 435 -30.70 -2.78 4.80
C ILE A 435 -29.42 -1.98 4.97
N GLN A 436 -28.27 -2.67 4.90
CA GLN A 436 -26.96 -2.05 4.73
C GLN A 436 -26.38 -2.48 3.38
N ASN A 437 -25.98 -1.50 2.57
CA ASN A 437 -25.45 -1.71 1.22
C ASN A 437 -23.97 -1.35 1.17
N GLY A 438 -23.11 -2.36 1.10
CA GLY A 438 -21.67 -2.21 1.05
C GLY A 438 -21.12 -1.52 -0.20
N ALA A 439 -21.97 -1.17 -1.17
CA ALA A 439 -21.61 -0.26 -2.27
C ALA A 439 -21.34 1.18 -1.82
N ARG A 440 -21.51 1.48 -0.54
CA ARG A 440 -21.34 2.80 0.06
C ARG A 440 -20.37 2.79 1.22
N ASP A 441 -19.88 1.62 1.60
CA ASP A 441 -18.97 1.49 2.73
C ASP A 441 -17.63 2.10 2.36
N ASN A 442 -17.06 2.90 3.26
CA ASN A 442 -15.71 3.40 3.10
C ASN A 442 -14.71 2.27 3.27
N GLN A 443 -13.66 2.31 2.48
CA GLN A 443 -12.59 1.35 2.49
C GLN A 443 -11.35 1.98 3.11
N THR A 444 -10.93 1.50 4.27
CA THR A 444 -9.58 1.74 4.80
C THR A 444 -8.64 0.68 4.24
N PRO A 445 -7.72 1.01 3.31
CA PRO A 445 -6.90 0.02 2.65
C PRO A 445 -5.54 -0.15 3.31
N TYR A 446 -5.07 -1.39 3.28
CA TYR A 446 -3.80 -1.82 3.85
C TYR A 446 -3.07 -2.66 2.81
N LEU A 447 -1.85 -2.26 2.46
CA LEU A 447 -0.91 -3.20 1.86
C LEU A 447 -0.40 -4.12 2.97
N GLU A 448 -0.74 -5.41 2.89
CA GLU A 448 -0.17 -6.39 3.81
C GLU A 448 1.24 -6.73 3.35
N PHE A 449 1.41 -7.05 2.06
CA PHE A 449 2.71 -7.14 1.41
C PHE A 449 2.56 -7.10 -0.12
N SER A 450 3.66 -6.78 -0.78
CA SER A 450 3.89 -7.07 -2.20
C SER A 450 5.33 -7.57 -2.35
N ASP A 451 5.49 -8.72 -3.00
CA ASP A 451 6.80 -9.28 -3.38
C ASP A 451 6.78 -9.75 -4.84
N GLU A 452 7.85 -10.39 -5.28
CA GLU A 452 8.04 -10.86 -6.67
C GLU A 452 7.08 -11.96 -7.16
N GLY A 453 6.34 -12.61 -6.26
CA GLY A 453 5.44 -13.69 -6.62
C GLY A 453 4.02 -13.50 -6.13
N ALA A 454 3.76 -12.60 -5.20
CA ALA A 454 2.40 -12.34 -4.76
C ALA A 454 2.23 -10.92 -4.24
N VAL A 455 0.99 -10.44 -4.31
CA VAL A 455 0.53 -9.24 -3.64
C VAL A 455 -0.69 -9.58 -2.80
N ARG A 456 -0.77 -8.99 -1.61
CA ARG A 456 -1.97 -9.04 -0.77
C ARG A 456 -2.33 -7.66 -0.26
N CYS A 457 -3.55 -7.26 -0.56
CA CYS A 457 -4.17 -6.03 -0.06
C CYS A 457 -5.36 -6.39 0.83
N ARG A 458 -5.54 -5.67 1.93
CA ARG A 458 -6.70 -5.76 2.83
C ARG A 458 -7.42 -4.44 2.91
N SER A 459 -8.71 -4.53 3.19
CA SER A 459 -9.62 -3.41 3.30
C SER A 459 -10.56 -3.62 4.44
N VAL A 460 -10.68 -2.61 5.30
CA VAL A 460 -11.59 -2.61 6.44
C VAL A 460 -12.75 -1.67 6.15
N TYR A 461 -13.97 -2.11 6.49
CA TYR A 461 -15.24 -1.47 6.21
C TYR A 461 -16.01 -1.27 7.53
N THR A 462 -15.77 -0.15 8.19
CA THR A 462 -16.41 0.24 9.47
C THR A 462 -17.24 1.52 9.37
N GLU A 463 -17.17 2.18 8.21
CA GLU A 463 -17.84 3.44 7.92
C GLU A 463 -18.52 3.37 6.55
N THR A 464 -19.43 4.30 6.27
CA THR A 464 -20.22 4.36 5.05
C THR A 464 -20.56 5.81 4.72
N PHE A 465 -20.74 6.11 3.44
CA PHE A 465 -21.15 7.45 3.00
C PHE A 465 -22.63 7.72 3.32
N PRO A 466 -23.03 8.92 3.76
CA PRO A 466 -24.43 9.33 3.93
C PRO A 466 -25.24 9.29 2.62
N LYS A 467 -26.51 8.83 2.62
CA LYS A 467 -27.32 8.52 1.40
C LYS A 467 -27.44 9.64 0.37
N ASN A 468 -27.37 10.88 0.81
CA ASN A 468 -27.44 12.08 -0.01
C ASN A 468 -26.12 12.42 -0.73
N ILE A 469 -25.01 11.76 -0.37
CA ILE A 469 -23.70 11.96 -0.98
C ILE A 469 -23.51 10.97 -2.13
N ARG A 470 -23.27 11.53 -3.33
CA ARG A 470 -22.88 10.77 -4.52
C ARG A 470 -21.39 10.90 -4.74
N GLY A 471 -20.78 9.79 -5.13
CA GLY A 471 -19.35 9.74 -5.33
C GLY A 471 -18.88 10.62 -6.49
N ASN A 472 -17.83 11.43 -6.29
CA ASN A 472 -17.17 12.16 -7.38
C ASN A 472 -16.20 11.22 -8.14
N PRO A 473 -15.83 11.55 -9.40
CA PRO A 473 -15.02 10.70 -10.27
C PRO A 473 -13.60 10.40 -9.78
N TRP A 474 -13.11 11.08 -8.73
CA TRP A 474 -11.73 10.98 -8.23
C TRP A 474 -11.63 10.66 -6.74
N HIS A 475 -12.74 10.24 -6.17
CA HIS A 475 -12.79 9.49 -4.94
C HIS A 475 -12.45 10.25 -3.65
N ALA A 476 -12.56 11.58 -3.67
CA ALA A 476 -12.66 12.37 -2.44
C ALA A 476 -14.12 12.32 -1.96
N PHE A 477 -14.43 11.33 -1.13
CA PHE A 477 -15.79 11.06 -0.67
C PHE A 477 -15.91 11.46 0.80
N GLY A 478 -16.78 12.38 1.17
CA GLY A 478 -16.96 12.67 2.59
C GLY A 478 -18.11 13.65 2.84
N PRO A 479 -18.58 13.76 4.08
CA PRO A 479 -18.17 13.04 5.28
C PRO A 479 -18.56 11.54 5.34
N LEU A 480 -18.13 10.89 6.41
CA LEU A 480 -18.35 9.48 6.77
C LEU A 480 -19.24 9.34 8.01
N ILE A 481 -19.99 8.24 8.06
CA ILE A 481 -20.73 7.79 9.25
C ILE A 481 -20.42 6.32 9.53
N PRO A 482 -20.48 5.85 10.79
CA PRO A 482 -20.31 4.43 11.09
C PRO A 482 -21.33 3.55 10.36
N THR A 483 -20.92 2.33 9.99
CA THR A 483 -21.86 1.28 9.54
C THR A 483 -22.84 0.89 10.65
N THR A 484 -23.98 0.30 10.28
CA THR A 484 -25.12 0.11 11.20
C THR A 484 -25.45 -1.34 11.53
N LEU A 485 -25.33 -2.26 10.55
CA LEU A 485 -25.70 -3.67 10.69
C LEU A 485 -24.48 -4.59 10.79
N PHE A 486 -23.40 -4.28 10.08
CA PHE A 486 -22.18 -5.07 10.08
C PHE A 486 -20.95 -4.21 9.84
N ASP A 487 -19.82 -4.68 10.36
CA ASP A 487 -18.47 -4.30 9.93
C ASP A 487 -17.91 -5.46 9.09
N SER A 488 -17.05 -5.19 8.12
CA SER A 488 -16.33 -6.26 7.44
C SER A 488 -14.87 -5.91 7.17
N TRP A 489 -14.06 -6.91 6.89
CA TRP A 489 -12.80 -6.71 6.20
C TRP A 489 -12.71 -7.70 5.04
N ALA A 490 -12.13 -7.26 3.92
CA ALA A 490 -11.86 -8.11 2.77
C ALA A 490 -10.38 -8.02 2.40
N ALA A 491 -9.82 -9.13 1.93
CA ALA A 491 -8.48 -9.20 1.40
C ALA A 491 -8.47 -9.87 0.04
N TYR A 492 -7.65 -9.33 -0.86
CA TYR A 492 -7.38 -9.89 -2.17
C TYR A 492 -5.90 -10.28 -2.25
N VAL A 493 -5.66 -11.54 -2.59
CA VAL A 493 -4.34 -12.05 -2.94
C VAL A 493 -4.33 -12.30 -4.44
N GLU A 494 -3.28 -11.86 -5.09
CA GLU A 494 -2.95 -12.32 -6.43
C GLU A 494 -1.60 -13.02 -6.42
N TYR A 495 -1.56 -14.18 -7.05
CA TYR A 495 -0.34 -14.92 -7.34
C TYR A 495 0.12 -14.48 -8.71
N ASP A 496 1.39 -14.07 -8.82
CA ASP A 496 1.92 -13.53 -10.05
C ASP A 496 1.89 -14.59 -11.17
N GLN A 497 1.89 -14.09 -12.39
CA GLN A 497 2.06 -14.89 -13.59
C GLN A 497 3.55 -15.18 -13.81
N TYR A 498 3.87 -16.12 -14.70
CA TYR A 498 5.27 -16.33 -15.03
C TYR A 498 5.74 -15.27 -16.05
N LEU A 499 6.89 -14.67 -15.77
CA LEU A 499 7.48 -13.59 -16.57
C LEU A 499 8.13 -14.14 -17.85
N ILE A 500 7.64 -13.81 -19.03
CA ILE A 500 8.21 -14.31 -20.30
C ILE A 500 9.21 -13.35 -20.94
N GLY A 501 9.20 -12.09 -20.51
CA GLY A 501 9.91 -11.04 -21.21
C GLY A 501 9.59 -9.69 -20.60
N VAL A 502 9.80 -8.66 -21.40
CA VAL A 502 9.85 -7.27 -20.97
C VAL A 502 9.31 -6.41 -22.09
N GLU A 503 8.59 -5.35 -21.76
CA GLU A 503 7.96 -4.53 -22.79
C GLU A 503 9.01 -3.63 -23.45
N PRO A 504 9.24 -3.75 -24.78
CA PRO A 504 10.37 -3.10 -25.44
C PRO A 504 10.27 -1.56 -25.49
N ASN A 505 9.08 -0.98 -25.29
CA ASN A 505 8.80 0.44 -25.53
C ASN A 505 8.23 1.21 -24.33
N ALA A 506 8.15 0.62 -23.14
CA ALA A 506 7.54 1.26 -21.97
C ALA A 506 8.58 1.84 -21.01
N TYR A 507 8.26 2.99 -20.40
CA TYR A 507 9.09 3.63 -19.38
C TYR A 507 9.22 2.69 -18.16
N GLY A 508 10.45 2.29 -17.82
CA GLY A 508 10.72 1.28 -16.79
C GLY A 508 10.70 -0.18 -17.27
N ALA A 509 10.34 -0.45 -18.54
CA ALA A 509 10.23 -1.78 -19.15
C ALA A 509 9.51 -2.81 -18.24
N PRO A 510 8.18 -2.68 -18.04
CA PRO A 510 7.42 -3.61 -17.22
C PRO A 510 7.61 -5.05 -17.69
N GLY A 511 7.49 -5.98 -16.75
CA GLY A 511 7.51 -7.40 -17.05
C GLY A 511 6.35 -7.77 -17.98
N VAL A 512 6.64 -8.57 -19.00
CA VAL A 512 5.64 -9.19 -19.85
C VAL A 512 5.36 -10.57 -19.28
N PHE A 513 4.12 -10.79 -18.86
CA PHE A 513 3.70 -11.98 -18.14
C PHE A 513 2.76 -12.84 -18.98
N GLU A 514 2.85 -14.16 -18.84
CA GLU A 514 1.98 -15.11 -19.52
C GLU A 514 1.42 -16.15 -18.53
N GLY A 515 0.35 -16.84 -18.92
CA GLY A 515 -0.30 -17.87 -18.11
C GLY A 515 -1.52 -17.35 -17.37
N PRO A 516 -2.19 -18.21 -16.60
CA PRO A 516 -3.34 -17.81 -15.81
C PRO A 516 -2.95 -17.03 -14.57
N VAL A 517 -3.89 -16.25 -14.08
CA VAL A 517 -3.81 -15.54 -12.80
C VAL A 517 -4.59 -16.34 -11.78
N ALA A 518 -3.92 -16.79 -10.72
CA ALA A 518 -4.59 -17.31 -9.55
C ALA A 518 -4.80 -16.19 -8.54
N SER A 519 -5.94 -16.21 -7.86
CA SER A 519 -6.28 -15.23 -6.83
C SER A 519 -7.01 -15.89 -5.67
N LEU A 520 -6.91 -15.28 -4.49
CA LEU A 520 -7.68 -15.65 -3.32
C LEU A 520 -8.38 -14.40 -2.77
N PHE A 521 -9.71 -14.44 -2.75
CA PHE A 521 -10.52 -13.43 -2.08
C PHE A 521 -11.00 -13.97 -0.74
N THR A 522 -10.80 -13.20 0.31
CA THR A 522 -11.29 -13.49 1.65
C THR A 522 -12.10 -12.30 2.16
N GLU A 523 -13.27 -12.52 2.75
CA GLU A 523 -14.00 -11.48 3.48
C GLU A 523 -14.58 -12.07 4.77
N GLU A 524 -14.47 -11.33 5.86
CA GLU A 524 -15.10 -11.65 7.14
C GLU A 524 -16.08 -10.55 7.49
N ILE A 525 -17.32 -10.94 7.77
CA ILE A 525 -18.43 -10.04 8.08
C ILE A 525 -18.79 -10.24 9.56
N LYS A 526 -18.66 -9.19 10.37
CA LYS A 526 -19.02 -9.20 11.79
C LYS A 526 -20.33 -8.45 12.00
N TYR A 527 -21.33 -9.13 12.50
CA TYR A 527 -22.64 -8.54 12.75
C TYR A 527 -22.61 -7.63 13.99
N LYS A 528 -23.28 -6.47 13.93
CA LYS A 528 -23.35 -5.48 15.03
C LYS A 528 -24.62 -5.61 15.85
N LYS A 529 -25.60 -6.37 15.36
CA LYS A 529 -26.93 -6.52 15.95
C LYS A 529 -27.38 -7.97 15.83
N ASP A 530 -28.21 -8.37 16.79
CA ASP A 530 -29.07 -9.54 16.63
C ASP A 530 -30.09 -9.23 15.53
N MET A 531 -30.22 -10.12 14.56
CA MET A 531 -31.14 -9.93 13.42
C MET A 531 -31.50 -11.27 12.77
N ILE A 532 -32.59 -11.27 12.01
CA ILE A 532 -32.98 -12.37 11.11
C ILE A 532 -32.61 -11.95 9.70
N LEU A 533 -31.69 -12.69 9.08
CA LEU A 533 -31.22 -12.38 7.73
C LEU A 533 -32.28 -12.81 6.70
N GLN A 534 -32.74 -11.88 5.88
CA GLN A 534 -33.62 -12.18 4.75
C GLN A 534 -32.79 -12.61 3.53
N SER A 535 -31.66 -11.94 3.32
CA SER A 535 -30.65 -12.33 2.34
C SER A 535 -29.33 -11.60 2.61
N MET A 536 -28.23 -12.19 2.15
CA MET A 536 -26.92 -11.54 2.14
C MET A 536 -26.25 -11.79 0.80
N ARG A 537 -26.13 -10.74 -0.01
CA ARG A 537 -25.44 -10.79 -1.30
C ARG A 537 -23.99 -10.39 -1.11
N LEU A 538 -23.06 -11.20 -1.59
CA LEU A 538 -21.62 -11.01 -1.40
C LEU A 538 -20.94 -10.49 -2.67
N PHE A 539 -21.40 -10.97 -3.82
CA PHE A 539 -20.85 -10.62 -5.11
C PHE A 539 -21.96 -10.48 -6.15
N ASN A 540 -21.80 -9.55 -7.10
CA ASN A 540 -22.72 -9.35 -8.21
C ASN A 540 -21.98 -9.07 -9.53
N GLY A 541 -21.47 -10.11 -10.19
CA GLY A 541 -20.71 -9.95 -11.42
C GLY A 541 -21.62 -9.78 -12.63
N GLY A 542 -21.44 -8.68 -13.37
CA GLY A 542 -22.08 -8.52 -14.68
C GLY A 542 -21.55 -9.58 -15.64
N TRP A 543 -22.44 -10.34 -16.28
CA TRP A 543 -22.06 -11.48 -17.09
C TRP A 543 -22.53 -11.34 -18.54
N ARG A 544 -21.63 -10.89 -19.42
CA ARG A 544 -21.89 -10.39 -20.79
C ARG A 544 -22.56 -11.34 -21.80
N VAL A 545 -23.15 -12.47 -21.40
CA VAL A 545 -23.68 -13.52 -22.30
C VAL A 545 -24.64 -12.99 -23.34
N LYS A 546 -25.60 -12.14 -22.97
CA LYS A 546 -26.60 -11.61 -23.93
C LYS A 546 -26.02 -10.64 -24.96
N THR A 547 -24.84 -10.09 -24.70
CA THR A 547 -24.16 -9.16 -25.60
C THR A 547 -23.03 -9.80 -26.39
N LEU A 548 -22.65 -11.03 -26.04
CA LEU A 548 -21.62 -11.79 -26.73
C LEU A 548 -22.33 -12.69 -27.76
N PRO A 549 -21.93 -12.68 -29.05
CA PRO A 549 -22.59 -13.48 -30.09
C PRO A 549 -22.23 -14.97 -30.04
N TYR A 550 -21.97 -15.55 -28.86
CA TYR A 550 -21.37 -16.89 -28.70
C TYR A 550 -21.94 -17.69 -27.53
N SER A 551 -21.76 -19.01 -27.54
CA SER A 551 -22.10 -19.92 -26.45
C SER A 551 -21.12 -19.81 -25.28
N VAL A 552 -21.64 -19.65 -24.07
CA VAL A 552 -20.86 -19.72 -22.83
C VAL A 552 -21.37 -20.91 -22.02
N SER A 553 -20.47 -21.80 -21.61
CA SER A 553 -20.78 -22.91 -20.72
C SER A 553 -20.44 -22.54 -19.28
N LEU A 554 -21.39 -22.78 -18.38
CA LEU A 554 -21.18 -22.72 -16.94
C LEU A 554 -21.28 -24.13 -16.37
N VAL A 555 -20.21 -24.58 -15.75
CA VAL A 555 -20.09 -25.94 -15.20
C VAL A 555 -20.01 -25.85 -13.70
N PHE A 556 -20.76 -26.70 -13.01
CA PHE A 556 -20.66 -26.89 -11.57
C PHE A 556 -20.10 -28.27 -11.27
N GLY A 557 -19.28 -28.37 -10.23
CA GLY A 557 -18.74 -29.64 -9.80
C GLY A 557 -18.29 -29.67 -8.36
N LYS A 558 -17.90 -30.87 -7.94
CA LYS A 558 -17.38 -31.18 -6.61
C LYS A 558 -16.26 -32.20 -6.73
N GLY A 559 -15.06 -31.81 -6.26
CA GLY A 559 -13.85 -32.58 -6.52
C GLY A 559 -13.68 -32.83 -8.02
N SER A 560 -13.51 -34.10 -8.40
CA SER A 560 -13.31 -34.54 -9.78
C SER A 560 -14.60 -34.72 -10.60
N GLN A 561 -15.77 -34.49 -10.00
CA GLN A 561 -17.07 -34.75 -10.64
C GLN A 561 -17.73 -33.46 -11.12
N ILE A 562 -18.22 -33.49 -12.37
CA ILE A 562 -19.13 -32.48 -12.90
C ILE A 562 -20.55 -32.87 -12.47
N GLU A 563 -21.21 -31.97 -11.74
CA GLU A 563 -22.58 -32.16 -11.26
C GLU A 563 -23.62 -31.56 -12.21
N ASP A 564 -23.25 -30.50 -12.94
CA ASP A 564 -24.18 -29.74 -13.77
C ASP A 564 -23.44 -28.97 -14.86
N VAL A 565 -24.08 -28.81 -16.02
CA VAL A 565 -23.58 -28.03 -17.15
C VAL A 565 -24.74 -27.22 -17.71
N LEU A 566 -24.60 -25.90 -17.68
CA LEU A 566 -25.58 -24.96 -18.17
C LEU A 566 -25.04 -24.24 -19.40
N ASP A 567 -25.83 -24.22 -20.48
CA ASP A 567 -25.63 -23.27 -21.57
C ASP A 567 -26.14 -21.90 -21.13
N ALA A 568 -25.21 -21.02 -20.77
CA ALA A 568 -25.53 -19.69 -20.27
C ALA A 568 -26.18 -18.81 -21.35
N SER A 569 -26.00 -19.15 -22.63
CA SER A 569 -26.59 -18.41 -23.75
C SER A 569 -28.08 -18.69 -23.93
N ASN A 570 -28.61 -19.71 -23.25
CA ASN A 570 -30.02 -20.09 -23.25
C ASN A 570 -30.60 -20.22 -21.83
N LEU A 571 -30.26 -19.28 -20.95
CA LEU A 571 -30.84 -19.26 -19.60
C LEU A 571 -32.34 -18.85 -19.66
N PRO A 572 -33.22 -19.56 -18.94
CA PRO A 572 -34.64 -19.21 -18.87
C PRO A 572 -34.83 -17.87 -18.14
N ASP A 573 -35.93 -17.14 -18.41
CA ASP A 573 -36.19 -15.81 -17.82
C ASP A 573 -36.27 -15.78 -16.27
N LYS A 574 -36.36 -16.94 -15.61
CA LYS A 574 -36.40 -17.04 -14.15
C LYS A 574 -35.01 -17.28 -13.56
N PRO A 575 -34.69 -16.67 -12.40
CA PRO A 575 -33.43 -16.94 -11.71
C PRO A 575 -33.23 -18.43 -11.44
N ARG A 576 -32.02 -18.93 -11.69
CA ARG A 576 -31.60 -20.28 -11.28
C ARG A 576 -30.68 -20.17 -10.07
N LEU A 577 -30.94 -20.99 -9.06
CA LEU A 577 -30.13 -21.08 -7.85
C LEU A 577 -29.39 -22.41 -7.85
N LYS A 578 -28.09 -22.39 -7.55
CA LYS A 578 -27.28 -23.58 -7.33
C LYS A 578 -26.50 -23.42 -6.04
N GLU A 579 -26.66 -24.37 -5.12
CA GLU A 579 -25.84 -24.38 -3.91
C GLU A 579 -24.38 -24.68 -4.26
N LEU A 580 -23.47 -24.04 -3.53
CA LEU A 580 -22.04 -24.22 -3.66
C LEU A 580 -21.45 -24.41 -2.25
N PRO A 581 -21.48 -25.65 -1.72
CA PRO A 581 -20.83 -25.99 -0.46
C PRO A 581 -19.32 -25.74 -0.50
N MET A 582 -18.68 -25.75 0.67
CA MET A 582 -17.21 -25.73 0.76
C MET A 582 -16.60 -26.89 -0.04
N GLY A 583 -15.56 -26.61 -0.83
CA GLY A 583 -14.88 -27.55 -1.71
C GLY A 583 -15.56 -27.78 -3.07
N SER A 584 -16.80 -27.32 -3.26
CA SER A 584 -17.44 -27.30 -4.57
C SER A 584 -16.95 -26.11 -5.40
N TRP A 585 -17.08 -26.22 -6.71
CA TRP A 585 -16.56 -25.26 -7.66
C TRP A 585 -17.55 -24.99 -8.81
N PHE A 586 -17.36 -23.86 -9.47
CA PHE A 586 -17.97 -23.59 -10.76
C PHE A 586 -16.97 -22.95 -11.72
N GLY A 587 -17.14 -23.18 -13.01
CA GLY A 587 -16.25 -22.65 -14.04
C GLY A 587 -17.00 -22.17 -15.26
N LEU A 588 -16.40 -21.20 -15.94
CA LEU A 588 -16.89 -20.50 -17.12
C LEU A 588 -15.90 -20.72 -18.26
N PHE A 589 -16.39 -21.18 -19.40
CA PHE A 589 -15.59 -21.22 -20.63
C PHE A 589 -16.49 -20.99 -21.85
N SER A 590 -15.86 -20.72 -22.99
CA SER A 590 -16.54 -20.52 -24.27
C SER A 590 -15.74 -21.16 -25.39
N SER A 591 -16.44 -21.73 -26.37
CA SER A 591 -15.87 -22.25 -27.61
C SER A 591 -15.38 -21.14 -28.56
N CYS A 592 -15.63 -19.87 -28.25
CA CYS A 592 -15.13 -18.71 -28.99
C CYS A 592 -14.04 -17.97 -28.20
N SER A 593 -13.35 -17.01 -28.81
CA SER A 593 -12.29 -16.24 -28.13
C SER A 593 -12.87 -15.39 -26.99
N ALA A 594 -12.75 -15.89 -25.76
CA ALA A 594 -13.15 -15.30 -24.49
C ALA A 594 -12.36 -15.98 -23.35
N ASN A 595 -12.03 -15.24 -22.29
CA ASN A 595 -11.26 -15.79 -21.16
C ASN A 595 -12.08 -16.84 -20.42
N SER A 596 -11.43 -17.88 -19.89
CA SER A 596 -12.09 -18.86 -19.01
C SER A 596 -11.79 -18.53 -17.55
N GLN A 597 -12.71 -18.88 -16.65
CA GLN A 597 -12.54 -18.70 -15.20
C GLN A 597 -12.96 -19.95 -14.43
N LEU A 598 -12.30 -20.21 -13.30
CA LEU A 598 -12.64 -21.24 -12.33
C LEU A 598 -12.77 -20.58 -10.95
N PHE A 599 -13.76 -20.98 -10.17
CA PHE A 599 -14.00 -20.53 -8.80
C PHE A 599 -14.22 -21.73 -7.89
N ILE A 600 -13.53 -21.78 -6.77
CA ILE A 600 -13.64 -22.85 -5.76
C ILE A 600 -14.07 -22.20 -4.45
N ASN A 601 -15.19 -22.65 -3.88
CA ASN A 601 -15.63 -22.19 -2.56
C ASN A 601 -14.77 -22.83 -1.47
N ARG A 602 -14.21 -22.00 -0.60
CA ARG A 602 -13.34 -22.41 0.51
C ARG A 602 -13.86 -21.92 1.87
N GLY A 603 -14.82 -20.99 1.85
CA GLY A 603 -15.46 -20.47 3.04
C GLY A 603 -16.77 -21.16 3.35
N SER A 604 -17.67 -20.39 3.94
CA SER A 604 -19.01 -20.85 4.29
C SER A 604 -19.84 -21.21 3.04
N PRO A 605 -20.90 -22.02 3.17
CA PRO A 605 -21.75 -22.39 2.04
C PRO A 605 -22.35 -21.17 1.31
N LEU A 606 -22.33 -21.23 -0.02
CA LEU A 606 -22.82 -20.18 -0.92
C LEU A 606 -24.01 -20.67 -1.75
N THR A 607 -24.72 -19.74 -2.35
CA THR A 607 -25.64 -19.99 -3.46
C THR A 607 -25.24 -19.12 -4.65
N VAL A 608 -25.07 -19.76 -5.80
CA VAL A 608 -24.87 -19.09 -7.08
C VAL A 608 -26.25 -18.81 -7.68
N GLU A 609 -26.59 -17.54 -7.83
CA GLU A 609 -27.81 -17.10 -8.51
C GLU A 609 -27.47 -16.59 -9.91
N LEU A 610 -28.15 -17.14 -10.92
CA LEU A 610 -28.06 -16.70 -12.30
C LEU A 610 -29.31 -15.93 -12.66
N ASN A 611 -29.18 -14.63 -12.86
CA ASN A 611 -30.29 -13.74 -13.18
C ASN A 611 -30.11 -13.14 -14.58
N PRO A 612 -30.86 -13.60 -15.60
CA PRO A 612 -30.71 -13.11 -16.96
C PRO A 612 -31.39 -11.76 -17.20
N VAL A 613 -31.98 -11.10 -16.20
CA VAL A 613 -32.72 -9.85 -16.39
C VAL A 613 -31.79 -8.71 -16.83
N GLY A 614 -32.24 -7.95 -17.84
CA GLY A 614 -31.53 -6.81 -18.41
C GLY A 614 -30.58 -7.16 -19.56
N ARG A 615 -29.88 -6.14 -20.07
CA ARG A 615 -28.95 -6.27 -21.22
C ARG A 615 -27.74 -7.15 -20.91
N PHE A 616 -27.29 -7.18 -19.66
CA PHE A 616 -26.00 -7.76 -19.29
C PHE A 616 -26.08 -9.04 -18.46
N GLY A 617 -27.23 -9.48 -17.95
CA GLY A 617 -27.30 -10.61 -17.02
C GLY A 617 -26.42 -10.45 -15.76
N TRP A 618 -26.69 -11.23 -14.72
CA TRP A 618 -25.94 -11.17 -13.47
C TRP A 618 -25.66 -12.58 -12.94
N LEU A 619 -24.42 -12.82 -12.55
CA LEU A 619 -24.03 -13.93 -11.69
C LEU A 619 -23.81 -13.38 -10.29
N THR A 620 -24.66 -13.80 -9.36
CA THR A 620 -24.65 -13.32 -7.98
C THR A 620 -24.22 -14.44 -7.04
N LEU A 621 -23.33 -14.14 -6.08
CA LEU A 621 -23.04 -15.04 -4.97
C LEU A 621 -23.79 -14.54 -3.73
N LEU A 622 -24.61 -15.43 -3.18
CA LEU A 622 -25.38 -15.22 -1.95
C LEU A 622 -24.80 -16.10 -0.84
N ALA A 623 -24.82 -15.62 0.40
CA ALA A 623 -24.61 -16.48 1.54
C ALA A 623 -25.83 -17.38 1.76
N ASN A 624 -25.62 -18.64 2.13
CA ASN A 624 -26.72 -19.57 2.41
C ASN A 624 -27.29 -19.38 3.84
N LEU A 625 -27.84 -18.18 4.10
CA LEU A 625 -28.33 -17.75 5.42
C LEU A 625 -29.76 -17.20 5.40
N LYS A 626 -30.53 -17.48 4.34
CA LYS A 626 -31.89 -16.96 4.23
C LYS A 626 -32.75 -17.44 5.40
N ASP A 627 -33.45 -16.50 6.02
CA ASP A 627 -34.33 -16.65 7.17
C ASP A 627 -33.64 -17.18 8.45
N GLN A 628 -32.30 -17.10 8.52
CA GLN A 628 -31.52 -17.55 9.68
C GLN A 628 -31.28 -16.40 10.68
N PRO A 629 -31.40 -16.66 12.00
CA PRO A 629 -31.00 -15.70 13.02
C PRO A 629 -29.47 -15.64 13.14
N VAL A 630 -28.94 -14.43 13.33
CA VAL A 630 -27.52 -14.19 13.66
C VAL A 630 -27.40 -13.33 14.91
N LYS A 631 -26.27 -13.43 15.60
CA LYS A 631 -26.01 -12.69 16.85
C LYS A 631 -25.02 -11.55 16.67
N ALA A 632 -25.20 -10.48 17.44
CA ALA A 632 -24.20 -9.42 17.53
C ALA A 632 -22.84 -10.01 17.96
N GLY A 633 -21.79 -9.66 17.22
CA GLY A 633 -20.43 -10.16 17.43
C GLY A 633 -20.11 -11.46 16.67
N GLU A 634 -21.10 -12.18 16.16
CA GLU A 634 -20.89 -13.34 15.29
C GLU A 634 -20.25 -12.93 13.97
N THR A 635 -19.38 -13.79 13.44
CA THR A 635 -18.63 -13.58 12.21
C THR A 635 -19.02 -14.60 11.16
N TRP A 636 -19.22 -14.14 9.92
CA TRP A 636 -19.42 -15.00 8.76
C TRP A 636 -18.24 -14.90 7.80
N HIS A 637 -17.80 -16.04 7.27
CA HIS A 637 -16.56 -16.14 6.49
C HIS A 637 -16.83 -16.48 5.01
N PHE A 638 -16.37 -15.59 4.13
CA PHE A 638 -16.37 -15.74 2.68
C PHE A 638 -14.94 -15.99 2.20
N GLU A 639 -14.67 -17.13 1.56
CA GLU A 639 -13.38 -17.35 0.90
C GLU A 639 -13.59 -18.04 -0.45
N ILE A 640 -13.13 -17.41 -1.52
CA ILE A 640 -13.18 -17.94 -2.89
C ILE A 640 -11.77 -17.91 -3.47
N PHE A 641 -11.33 -19.07 -3.92
CA PHE A 641 -10.15 -19.17 -4.76
C PHE A 641 -10.57 -19.14 -6.23
N SER A 642 -9.81 -18.45 -7.07
CA SER A 642 -10.10 -18.34 -8.49
C SER A 642 -8.88 -18.51 -9.37
N ILE A 643 -9.08 -19.04 -10.57
CA ILE A 643 -8.09 -19.02 -11.65
C ILE A 643 -8.73 -18.43 -12.89
N SER A 644 -8.08 -17.43 -13.50
CA SER A 644 -8.50 -16.84 -14.77
C SER A 644 -7.44 -17.05 -15.83
N TRP A 645 -7.83 -17.59 -16.98
CA TRP A 645 -6.90 -17.86 -18.09
C TRP A 645 -6.92 -16.78 -19.15
N PRO A 646 -5.78 -16.50 -19.82
CA PRO A 646 -5.75 -15.61 -20.96
C PRO A 646 -6.41 -16.28 -22.17
N LEU A 647 -6.78 -15.49 -23.18
CA LEU A 647 -7.54 -15.96 -24.34
C LEU A 647 -6.87 -17.12 -25.09
N ASN A 648 -5.54 -17.17 -25.09
CA ASN A 648 -4.72 -18.10 -25.85
C ASN A 648 -4.30 -19.36 -25.08
N LEU A 649 -4.56 -19.46 -23.77
CA LEU A 649 -4.13 -20.60 -22.92
C LEU A 649 -5.27 -21.18 -22.07
N LYS A 650 -6.51 -20.98 -22.49
CA LYS A 650 -7.69 -21.28 -21.70
C LYS A 650 -8.17 -22.72 -21.82
N PRO A 651 -8.83 -23.25 -20.78
CA PRO A 651 -9.65 -24.45 -20.89
C PRO A 651 -10.80 -24.26 -21.89
N GLU A 652 -11.05 -25.28 -22.71
CA GLU A 652 -12.12 -25.31 -23.72
C GLU A 652 -13.28 -26.23 -23.31
N SER A 653 -13.13 -26.99 -22.23
CA SER A 653 -14.17 -27.92 -21.74
C SER A 653 -14.22 -28.02 -20.22
N GLY A 654 -15.36 -28.50 -19.70
CA GLY A 654 -15.51 -28.81 -18.28
C GLY A 654 -14.55 -29.90 -17.79
N GLN A 655 -14.15 -30.83 -18.68
CA GLN A 655 -13.20 -31.88 -18.33
C GLN A 655 -11.78 -31.35 -18.13
N GLU A 656 -11.36 -30.34 -18.91
CA GLU A 656 -10.08 -29.67 -18.68
C GLU A 656 -10.08 -28.90 -17.36
N LEU A 657 -11.20 -28.28 -16.98
CA LEU A 657 -11.34 -27.70 -15.64
C LEU A 657 -11.18 -28.75 -14.54
N VAL A 658 -11.81 -29.92 -14.69
CA VAL A 658 -11.64 -31.06 -13.77
C VAL A 658 -10.18 -31.48 -13.67
N GLN A 659 -9.42 -31.51 -14.79
CA GLN A 659 -7.99 -31.83 -14.76
C GLN A 659 -7.19 -30.80 -13.94
N VAL A 660 -7.50 -29.51 -14.08
CA VAL A 660 -6.88 -28.45 -13.26
C VAL A 660 -7.21 -28.66 -11.78
N ILE A 661 -8.47 -28.93 -11.45
CA ILE A 661 -8.90 -29.16 -10.06
C ILE A 661 -8.22 -30.37 -9.45
N ASN A 662 -8.17 -31.49 -10.18
CA ASN A 662 -7.48 -32.69 -9.74
C ASN A 662 -5.99 -32.43 -9.53
N TYR A 663 -5.37 -31.63 -10.40
CA TYR A 663 -3.97 -31.26 -10.23
C TYR A 663 -3.74 -30.36 -9.03
N LEU A 664 -4.60 -29.37 -8.78
CA LEU A 664 -4.51 -28.52 -7.59
C LEU A 664 -4.73 -29.32 -6.30
N ASP A 665 -5.66 -30.28 -6.34
CA ASP A 665 -5.94 -31.15 -5.21
C ASP A 665 -4.90 -32.25 -5.03
N GLN A 666 -4.22 -32.72 -6.07
CA GLN A 666 -3.16 -33.71 -5.93
C GLN A 666 -2.17 -33.58 -7.11
N PRO A 667 -1.18 -32.68 -7.01
CA PRO A 667 -0.22 -32.50 -8.10
C PRO A 667 0.53 -33.80 -8.37
N SER A 668 0.43 -34.30 -9.61
CA SER A 668 0.98 -35.60 -10.00
C SER A 668 2.48 -35.68 -9.71
N GLY A 669 2.89 -36.69 -8.94
CA GLY A 669 4.31 -36.93 -8.62
C GLY A 669 4.92 -35.95 -7.60
N LEU A 670 4.13 -35.06 -6.99
CA LEU A 670 4.61 -34.18 -5.93
C LEU A 670 5.14 -34.98 -4.74
N LYS A 671 6.31 -34.58 -4.24
CA LYS A 671 6.90 -35.08 -3.01
C LYS A 671 7.04 -33.92 -2.03
N LEU A 672 6.40 -34.04 -0.87
CA LEU A 672 6.61 -33.14 0.25
C LEU A 672 7.74 -33.73 1.10
N ILE A 673 8.96 -33.24 0.89
CA ILE A 673 10.19 -33.70 1.56
C ILE A 673 10.17 -33.27 3.03
N ARG A 674 9.67 -32.05 3.30
CA ARG A 674 9.54 -31.47 4.63
C ARG A 674 8.26 -30.66 4.75
N GLY A 675 7.63 -30.70 5.92
CA GLY A 675 6.35 -30.05 6.17
C GLY A 675 5.17 -31.00 6.04
N LYS A 676 3.96 -30.46 6.21
CA LYS A 676 2.72 -31.22 6.07
C LYS A 676 1.71 -30.44 5.23
N ARG A 677 0.96 -31.15 4.39
CA ARG A 677 -0.18 -30.55 3.71
C ARG A 677 -1.38 -30.45 4.66
N VAL A 678 -2.05 -29.31 4.66
CA VAL A 678 -3.33 -29.13 5.35
C VAL A 678 -4.42 -29.79 4.52
N GLN A 679 -5.14 -30.74 5.11
CA GLN A 679 -6.22 -31.47 4.44
C GLN A 679 -7.47 -30.61 4.30
N GLY A 680 -8.26 -30.86 3.25
CA GLY A 680 -9.55 -30.20 3.07
C GLY A 680 -9.46 -28.70 2.75
N SER A 681 -8.32 -28.23 2.25
CA SER A 681 -8.15 -26.81 1.93
C SER A 681 -9.12 -26.36 0.84
N GLY A 682 -9.52 -27.19 -0.12
CA GLY A 682 -10.42 -26.78 -1.22
C GLY A 682 -9.65 -26.09 -2.35
N GLY A 683 -8.69 -26.80 -2.96
CA GLY A 683 -8.01 -26.38 -4.19
C GLY A 683 -6.82 -25.43 -4.08
N LEU A 684 -6.56 -24.79 -2.92
CA LEU A 684 -5.29 -24.10 -2.66
C LEU A 684 -4.33 -25.07 -1.96
N PHE A 685 -3.05 -25.10 -2.36
CA PHE A 685 -2.09 -26.01 -1.76
C PHE A 685 -1.55 -25.43 -0.44
N GLU A 686 -2.22 -25.77 0.65
CA GLU A 686 -1.89 -25.27 1.98
C GLU A 686 -0.88 -26.16 2.69
N LEU A 687 0.16 -25.53 3.22
CA LEU A 687 1.29 -26.20 3.81
C LEU A 687 1.60 -25.66 5.21
N MET A 688 1.75 -26.58 6.14
CA MET A 688 2.26 -26.31 7.48
C MET A 688 3.75 -26.61 7.53
N PRO A 689 4.58 -25.65 7.96
CA PRO A 689 6.01 -25.86 8.08
C PRO A 689 6.34 -26.90 9.14
N ASP A 690 7.30 -27.77 8.84
CA ASP A 690 7.95 -28.63 9.83
C ASP A 690 9.28 -27.99 10.18
N ASN A 691 9.54 -27.81 11.47
CA ASN A 691 10.72 -27.09 11.93
C ASN A 691 10.85 -25.71 11.23
N HIS A 692 9.74 -24.98 11.06
CA HIS A 692 9.69 -23.63 10.44
C HIS A 692 10.02 -23.51 8.94
N ALA A 693 10.10 -24.63 8.21
CA ALA A 693 10.20 -24.61 6.75
C ALA A 693 9.44 -25.78 6.11
N ILE A 694 9.18 -25.65 4.81
CA ILE A 694 8.74 -26.73 3.93
C ILE A 694 9.76 -26.95 2.85
N GLU A 695 9.81 -28.17 2.33
CA GLU A 695 10.57 -28.50 1.14
C GLU A 695 9.73 -29.45 0.29
N LEU A 696 9.61 -29.13 -0.99
CA LEU A 696 8.84 -29.94 -1.92
C LEU A 696 9.50 -30.01 -3.29
N GLU A 697 9.15 -31.08 -3.99
CA GLU A 697 9.54 -31.36 -5.37
C GLU A 697 8.26 -31.64 -6.17
N VAL A 698 8.11 -31.01 -7.33
CA VAL A 698 6.98 -31.19 -8.24
C VAL A 698 7.50 -31.37 -9.66
N PRO A 699 7.28 -32.54 -10.29
CA PRO A 699 7.64 -32.74 -11.67
C PRO A 699 6.73 -31.95 -12.60
N LYS A 700 7.17 -31.80 -13.86
CA LYS A 700 6.32 -31.24 -14.91
C LYS A 700 5.02 -32.06 -15.03
N PRO A 701 3.83 -31.43 -15.02
CA PRO A 701 2.59 -32.16 -15.25
C PRO A 701 2.59 -32.79 -16.65
N ALA A 702 2.11 -34.02 -16.75
CA ALA A 702 2.02 -34.74 -18.03
C ALA A 702 1.03 -34.06 -19.00
N SER A 703 -0.05 -33.50 -18.45
CA SER A 703 -1.00 -32.67 -19.19
C SER A 703 -0.51 -31.24 -19.32
N GLN A 704 -0.79 -30.60 -20.45
CA GLN A 704 -0.51 -29.17 -20.69
C GLN A 704 -1.54 -28.29 -19.95
N LEU A 705 -1.54 -28.35 -18.62
CA LEU A 705 -2.52 -27.66 -17.79
C LEU A 705 -2.40 -26.13 -17.85
N ASN A 706 -1.26 -25.61 -18.35
CA ASN A 706 -0.94 -24.18 -18.40
C ASN A 706 -1.41 -23.46 -17.13
N SER A 707 -1.08 -24.02 -15.95
CA SER A 707 -1.60 -23.58 -14.66
C SER A 707 -0.47 -23.24 -13.70
N VAL A 708 -0.74 -22.28 -12.82
CA VAL A 708 0.09 -21.98 -11.64
C VAL A 708 -0.29 -22.95 -10.52
N LEU A 709 0.69 -23.38 -9.73
CA LEU A 709 0.46 -24.08 -8.47
C LEU A 709 0.62 -23.07 -7.31
N PRO A 710 -0.47 -22.45 -6.83
CA PRO A 710 -0.42 -21.49 -5.74
C PRO A 710 -0.30 -22.22 -4.39
N LEU A 711 0.71 -21.81 -3.61
CA LEU A 711 0.96 -22.30 -2.27
C LEU A 711 0.60 -21.24 -1.24
N ARG A 712 0.03 -21.66 -0.11
CA ARG A 712 -0.11 -20.85 1.10
C ARG A 712 0.55 -21.57 2.27
N ILE A 713 1.56 -20.94 2.88
CA ILE A 713 2.37 -21.53 3.95
C ILE A 713 2.01 -20.83 5.26
N SER A 714 1.61 -21.61 6.28
CA SER A 714 1.17 -21.08 7.58
C SER A 714 1.23 -22.13 8.71
N PRO A 715 1.46 -21.75 9.98
CA PRO A 715 1.81 -20.40 10.44
C PRO A 715 3.30 -20.11 10.31
N LEU A 716 3.65 -18.85 10.08
CA LEU A 716 5.01 -18.30 10.09
C LEU A 716 5.07 -17.10 11.03
N ASN A 717 6.24 -16.85 11.62
CA ASN A 717 6.44 -15.73 12.52
C ASN A 717 6.69 -14.44 11.73
N LYS A 718 5.79 -13.46 11.85
CA LYS A 718 5.88 -12.16 11.16
C LYS A 718 7.14 -11.35 11.46
N ARG A 719 7.81 -11.62 12.58
CA ARG A 719 9.02 -10.91 12.99
C ARG A 719 10.31 -11.52 12.42
N TRP A 720 10.22 -12.68 11.77
CA TRP A 720 11.36 -13.38 11.22
C TRP A 720 11.32 -13.35 9.69
N THR A 721 12.47 -13.15 9.03
CA THR A 721 12.55 -13.25 7.57
C THR A 721 12.00 -14.61 7.12
N VAL A 722 11.12 -14.56 6.12
CA VAL A 722 10.73 -15.72 5.33
C VAL A 722 11.30 -15.56 3.94
N GLY A 723 11.72 -16.64 3.32
CA GLY A 723 12.03 -16.60 1.91
C GLY A 723 11.86 -17.93 1.21
N LEU A 724 12.04 -17.85 -0.10
CA LEU A 724 11.97 -18.95 -1.04
C LEU A 724 13.37 -19.21 -1.58
N TYR A 725 13.89 -20.41 -1.32
CA TYR A 725 15.05 -20.95 -2.00
C TYR A 725 14.59 -21.90 -3.10
N GLN A 726 14.69 -21.47 -4.34
CA GLN A 726 14.43 -22.32 -5.48
C GLN A 726 15.69 -23.10 -5.83
N ILE A 727 15.68 -24.39 -5.54
CA ILE A 727 16.79 -25.31 -5.79
C ILE A 727 16.83 -25.68 -7.27
N GLU A 728 15.67 -26.02 -7.83
CA GLU A 728 15.44 -26.35 -9.24
C GLU A 728 14.08 -25.80 -9.65
N GLY A 729 13.87 -25.47 -10.93
CA GLY A 729 12.57 -25.05 -11.44
C GLY A 729 12.65 -23.84 -12.34
N TYR A 730 11.49 -23.42 -12.83
CA TYR A 730 11.40 -22.28 -13.72
C TYR A 730 11.88 -21.00 -13.03
N ARG A 731 12.86 -20.36 -13.65
CA ARG A 731 13.19 -18.95 -13.45
C ARG A 731 13.26 -18.34 -14.82
N THR A 732 12.96 -17.06 -14.90
CA THR A 732 13.42 -16.34 -16.08
C THR A 732 14.93 -16.29 -16.05
N HIS A 733 15.56 -16.32 -17.21
CA HIS A 733 16.99 -16.02 -17.37
C HIS A 733 17.36 -14.62 -16.83
N TYR A 734 16.36 -13.81 -16.51
CA TYR A 734 16.45 -12.54 -15.81
C TYR A 734 16.39 -12.66 -14.27
N TYR A 735 16.56 -13.82 -13.63
CA TYR A 735 16.59 -13.93 -12.16
C TYR A 735 17.95 -14.37 -11.55
N SER A 736 18.79 -15.09 -12.27
CA SER A 736 20.15 -15.42 -11.82
C SER A 736 20.92 -16.10 -12.93
N LYS A 737 22.25 -16.04 -12.92
CA LYS A 737 23.09 -16.90 -13.77
C LYS A 737 23.15 -18.36 -13.26
N SER A 738 22.80 -18.59 -11.99
CA SER A 738 22.82 -19.90 -11.35
C SER A 738 21.52 -20.68 -11.53
N ASP A 739 21.64 -22.01 -11.54
CA ASP A 739 20.52 -22.95 -11.52
C ASP A 739 19.77 -23.01 -10.18
N SER A 740 20.21 -22.28 -9.13
CA SER A 740 19.46 -22.04 -7.87
C SER A 740 19.28 -20.53 -7.55
N GLY A 741 18.28 -20.13 -6.75
CA GLY A 741 18.00 -18.72 -6.44
C GLY A 741 17.27 -18.50 -5.12
N TRP A 742 17.51 -17.36 -4.46
CA TRP A 742 16.87 -16.97 -3.18
C TRP A 742 16.15 -15.64 -3.33
N ARG A 743 14.95 -15.55 -2.76
CA ARG A 743 14.24 -14.27 -2.56
C ARG A 743 13.51 -14.25 -1.22
N GLU A 744 13.44 -13.08 -0.59
CA GLU A 744 12.57 -12.88 0.57
C GLU A 744 11.09 -12.87 0.15
N LEU A 745 10.21 -13.30 1.05
CA LEU A 745 8.76 -13.31 0.85
C LEU A 745 8.08 -12.35 1.84
N GLY A 746 6.99 -11.72 1.38
CA GLY A 746 6.08 -11.00 2.24
C GLY A 746 5.23 -11.95 3.10
N LEU A 747 4.73 -11.42 4.21
CA LEU A 747 3.78 -12.12 5.07
C LEU A 747 2.53 -11.29 5.25
N ASP A 748 1.38 -11.95 5.27
CA ASP A 748 0.11 -11.34 5.62
C ASP A 748 0.01 -11.05 7.14
N PHE A 749 -1.03 -10.36 7.57
CA PHE A 749 -1.26 -10.04 8.98
C PHE A 749 -1.47 -11.28 9.86
N GLU A 750 -1.81 -12.42 9.26
CA GLU A 750 -1.96 -13.72 9.93
C GLU A 750 -0.67 -14.57 9.90
N GLY A 751 0.44 -14.05 9.36
CA GLY A 751 1.70 -14.78 9.27
C GLY A 751 1.69 -15.89 8.23
N ARG A 752 1.11 -15.61 7.05
CA ARG A 752 1.05 -16.54 5.91
C ARG A 752 1.90 -16.02 4.75
N ALA A 753 2.65 -16.91 4.13
CA ALA A 753 3.37 -16.64 2.88
C ALA A 753 2.62 -17.22 1.69
N TYR A 754 2.73 -16.54 0.54
CA TYR A 754 2.01 -16.87 -0.69
C TYR A 754 3.00 -17.03 -1.83
N VAL A 755 3.01 -18.21 -2.46
CA VAL A 755 4.04 -18.56 -3.45
C VAL A 755 3.42 -19.18 -4.69
N PRO A 756 3.56 -18.57 -5.89
CA PRO A 756 3.29 -19.26 -7.14
C PRO A 756 4.46 -20.17 -7.49
N LEU A 757 4.15 -21.41 -7.90
CA LEU A 757 5.06 -22.26 -8.63
C LEU A 757 4.58 -22.47 -10.06
N TYR A 758 5.53 -22.67 -10.98
CA TYR A 758 5.23 -22.88 -12.41
C TYR A 758 5.76 -24.23 -12.93
N PRO A 759 5.27 -25.37 -12.42
CA PRO A 759 5.83 -26.69 -12.80
C PRO A 759 5.75 -27.00 -14.29
N ALA A 760 4.83 -26.40 -15.04
CA ALA A 760 4.74 -26.57 -16.50
C ALA A 760 5.97 -26.03 -17.27
N LYS A 761 6.75 -25.15 -16.64
CA LYS A 761 7.85 -24.41 -17.28
C LYS A 761 9.24 -24.98 -16.98
N SER A 762 9.33 -26.07 -16.22
CA SER A 762 10.58 -26.82 -15.97
C SER A 762 10.29 -28.31 -15.96
N ASN A 763 11.28 -29.16 -16.20
CA ASN A 763 11.11 -30.62 -16.10
C ASN A 763 10.80 -31.05 -14.66
N ASN A 764 11.39 -30.33 -13.70
CA ASN A 764 11.18 -30.51 -12.28
C ASN A 764 11.27 -29.16 -11.57
N THR A 765 10.55 -29.01 -10.46
CA THR A 765 10.58 -27.82 -9.60
C THR A 765 10.80 -28.26 -8.17
N ARG A 766 11.93 -27.88 -7.56
CA ARG A 766 12.26 -28.16 -6.17
C ARG A 766 12.52 -26.86 -5.41
N VAL A 767 11.79 -26.65 -4.33
CA VAL A 767 11.85 -25.42 -3.53
C VAL A 767 11.90 -25.72 -2.04
N MET A 768 12.56 -24.85 -1.29
CA MET A 768 12.48 -24.77 0.16
C MET A 768 11.95 -23.39 0.57
N ILE A 769 10.95 -23.35 1.44
CA ILE A 769 10.25 -22.11 1.82
C ILE A 769 10.10 -22.07 3.33
N GLY A 770 10.47 -20.96 3.98
CA GLY A 770 10.32 -20.82 5.43
C GLY A 770 11.27 -19.79 6.03
N HIS A 771 11.53 -19.93 7.33
CA HIS A 771 12.49 -19.11 8.05
C HIS A 771 13.90 -19.71 7.96
N PRO A 772 14.92 -19.00 7.43
CA PRO A 772 16.27 -19.55 7.37
C PRO A 772 16.95 -19.70 8.72
N VAL A 773 16.69 -18.74 9.61
CA VAL A 773 17.18 -18.71 11.00
C VAL A 773 15.97 -18.49 11.89
N VAL A 774 15.90 -19.26 12.97
CA VAL A 774 14.78 -19.26 13.93
C VAL A 774 15.29 -19.16 15.35
N ALA A 775 14.43 -18.73 16.26
CA ALA A 775 14.64 -18.85 17.70
C ALA A 775 13.76 -19.94 18.31
N ASP A 776 14.11 -20.38 19.51
CA ASP A 776 13.18 -21.06 20.40
C ASP A 776 12.04 -20.12 20.89
N ASP A 777 11.13 -20.65 21.71
CA ASP A 777 9.97 -19.92 22.22
C ASP A 777 10.34 -18.66 23.01
N ALA A 778 11.51 -18.62 23.66
CA ALA A 778 11.96 -17.44 24.39
C ALA A 778 12.27 -16.29 23.43
N GLY A 779 12.79 -16.58 22.23
CA GLY A 779 13.09 -15.61 21.19
C GLY A 779 11.97 -15.38 20.16
N LYS A 780 10.75 -15.89 20.37
CA LYS A 780 9.63 -15.73 19.41
C LYS A 780 9.30 -14.28 19.08
N ASP A 781 9.56 -13.38 20.02
CA ASP A 781 9.27 -11.95 19.89
C ASP A 781 10.44 -11.15 19.30
N PHE A 782 11.59 -11.78 19.06
CA PHE A 782 12.71 -11.13 18.38
C PHE A 782 12.37 -10.86 16.94
N PHE A 783 12.89 -9.73 16.44
CA PHE A 783 13.02 -9.58 15.01
C PHE A 783 14.28 -10.27 14.52
N ILE A 784 14.16 -11.21 13.59
CA ILE A 784 15.28 -11.94 12.99
C ILE A 784 15.28 -11.64 11.50
N GLN A 785 16.35 -11.04 11.00
CA GLN A 785 16.49 -10.73 9.59
C GLN A 785 17.65 -11.50 8.97
N VAL A 786 17.36 -12.12 7.84
CA VAL A 786 18.31 -12.86 7.02
C VAL A 786 18.28 -12.29 5.60
N THR A 787 19.23 -11.43 5.29
CA THR A 787 19.27 -10.76 3.99
C THR A 787 20.45 -11.28 3.18
N LYS A 788 20.21 -11.67 1.93
CA LYS A 788 21.27 -12.02 1.01
C LYS A 788 21.95 -10.73 0.54
N VAL A 789 23.27 -10.66 0.69
CA VAL A 789 24.07 -9.47 0.40
C VAL A 789 24.80 -9.60 -0.96
N SER A 790 25.14 -10.83 -1.35
CA SER A 790 25.69 -11.13 -2.68
C SER A 790 25.28 -12.53 -3.14
N ASP A 791 25.12 -12.70 -4.45
CA ASP A 791 24.95 -14.01 -5.08
C ASP A 791 26.22 -14.87 -5.07
N GLY A 792 27.37 -14.26 -4.82
CA GLY A 792 28.67 -14.92 -5.03
C GLY A 792 28.99 -15.07 -6.52
N ASP A 793 29.98 -15.90 -6.84
CA ASP A 793 30.32 -16.35 -8.19
C ASP A 793 30.79 -17.83 -8.15
N GLU A 794 31.38 -18.33 -9.24
CA GLU A 794 31.89 -19.72 -9.29
C GLU A 794 32.97 -20.03 -8.23
N LYS A 795 33.62 -19.01 -7.68
CA LYS A 795 34.73 -19.11 -6.70
C LYS A 795 34.35 -18.61 -5.31
N VAL A 796 33.34 -17.75 -5.21
CA VAL A 796 32.92 -17.09 -3.97
C VAL A 796 31.50 -17.52 -3.62
N ALA A 797 31.31 -18.11 -2.45
CA ALA A 797 29.98 -18.48 -1.97
C ALA A 797 29.07 -17.26 -1.81
N PRO A 798 27.73 -17.42 -1.88
CA PRO A 798 26.80 -16.35 -1.57
C PRO A 798 27.04 -15.77 -0.17
N MET A 799 26.85 -14.45 -0.04
CA MET A 799 27.05 -13.72 1.21
C MET A 799 25.73 -13.36 1.86
N TRP A 800 25.71 -13.45 3.19
CA TRP A 800 24.52 -13.24 4.02
C TRP A 800 24.78 -12.22 5.14
N HIS A 801 23.71 -11.53 5.52
CA HIS A 801 23.61 -10.70 6.72
C HIS A 801 22.55 -11.31 7.62
N VAL A 802 22.93 -11.67 8.85
CA VAL A 802 21.98 -12.14 9.87
C VAL A 802 22.02 -11.18 11.04
N SER A 803 20.89 -10.55 11.33
CA SER A 803 20.74 -9.65 12.48
C SER A 803 19.51 -9.97 13.31
N VAL A 804 19.62 -9.70 14.61
CA VAL A 804 18.55 -9.89 15.58
C VAL A 804 18.32 -8.64 16.40
N ASN A 805 17.06 -8.35 16.73
CA ASN A 805 16.67 -7.24 17.60
C ASN A 805 15.65 -7.71 18.64
N ASN A 806 15.88 -7.37 19.90
CA ASN A 806 14.93 -7.58 20.99
C ASN A 806 14.08 -6.31 21.17
N PRO A 807 12.80 -6.29 20.74
CA PRO A 807 11.98 -5.09 20.89
C PRO A 807 11.35 -4.94 22.28
N GLY A 808 11.46 -5.95 23.14
CA GLY A 808 10.86 -5.95 24.47
C GLY A 808 11.62 -5.10 25.49
N ASP A 809 11.05 -4.98 26.68
CA ASP A 809 11.61 -4.22 27.80
C ASP A 809 12.43 -5.06 28.78
N GLN A 810 12.59 -6.37 28.51
CA GLN A 810 13.35 -7.29 29.35
C GLN A 810 14.48 -7.97 28.58
N PRO A 811 15.62 -8.27 29.23
CA PRO A 811 16.63 -9.13 28.63
C PRO A 811 16.04 -10.50 28.33
N VAL A 812 16.32 -11.03 27.14
CA VAL A 812 15.84 -12.34 26.72
C VAL A 812 17.03 -13.20 26.34
N LYS A 813 17.07 -14.40 26.93
CA LYS A 813 18.03 -15.45 26.59
C LYS A 813 17.33 -16.51 25.75
N CYS A 814 17.83 -16.75 24.54
CA CYS A 814 17.25 -17.72 23.62
C CYS A 814 18.35 -18.46 22.84
N THR A 815 17.98 -19.57 22.21
CA THR A 815 18.81 -20.28 21.24
C THR A 815 18.36 -19.95 19.83
N LEU A 816 19.30 -19.52 19.00
CA LEU A 816 19.12 -19.34 17.56
C LEU A 816 19.74 -20.51 16.81
N ARG A 817 19.09 -20.95 15.74
CA ARG A 817 19.60 -22.03 14.89
C ARG A 817 19.17 -21.87 13.44
N ARG A 818 19.94 -22.51 12.54
CA ARG A 818 19.58 -22.63 11.13
C ARG A 818 18.40 -23.60 10.98
N ALA A 819 17.40 -23.19 10.20
CA ALA A 819 16.24 -24.01 9.86
C ALA A 819 16.14 -24.31 8.36
N MET A 820 16.85 -23.58 7.49
CA MET A 820 17.00 -23.87 6.06
C MET A 820 18.47 -23.98 5.67
N ASP A 821 18.82 -24.99 4.88
CA ASP A 821 20.17 -25.17 4.37
C ASP A 821 20.37 -24.34 3.10
N LEU A 822 20.78 -23.08 3.29
CA LEU A 822 21.04 -22.14 2.20
C LEU A 822 22.54 -22.13 1.83
N PRO A 823 22.90 -22.11 0.53
CA PRO A 823 24.29 -22.02 0.11
C PRO A 823 24.98 -20.77 0.67
N GLY A 824 26.16 -20.96 1.27
CA GLY A 824 26.96 -19.89 1.88
C GLY A 824 26.46 -19.39 3.25
N LEU A 825 25.31 -19.85 3.74
CA LEU A 825 24.82 -19.49 5.08
C LEU A 825 25.41 -20.44 6.15
N ASP A 826 26.61 -20.09 6.62
CA ASP A 826 27.24 -20.76 7.76
C ASP A 826 26.70 -20.16 9.08
N PHE A 827 25.65 -20.78 9.63
CA PHE A 827 25.01 -20.35 10.87
C PHE A 827 24.86 -21.56 11.81
N ASN A 828 25.78 -21.67 12.77
CA ASN A 828 25.71 -22.69 13.82
C ASN A 828 24.70 -22.30 14.89
N GLU A 829 24.11 -23.32 15.52
CA GLU A 829 23.27 -23.12 16.70
C GLU A 829 24.07 -22.38 17.78
N GLN A 830 23.47 -21.34 18.35
CA GLN A 830 24.12 -20.51 19.34
C GLN A 830 23.10 -19.93 20.32
N GLN A 831 23.48 -19.92 21.59
CA GLN A 831 22.71 -19.25 22.63
C GLN A 831 23.14 -17.79 22.72
N ILE A 832 22.17 -16.89 22.74
CA ILE A 832 22.41 -15.45 22.90
C ILE A 832 21.58 -14.90 24.05
N THR A 833 21.99 -13.75 24.56
CA THR A 833 21.17 -12.93 25.46
C THR A 833 21.17 -11.53 24.89
N LEU A 834 19.98 -11.01 24.58
CA LEU A 834 19.81 -9.65 24.07
C LEU A 834 19.17 -8.78 25.14
N GLN A 835 19.78 -7.64 25.42
CA GLN A 835 19.21 -6.59 26.25
C GLN A 835 17.99 -5.95 25.56
N PRO A 836 17.13 -5.24 26.32
CA PRO A 836 16.04 -4.46 25.76
C PRO A 836 16.54 -3.51 24.66
N GLY A 837 15.90 -3.54 23.49
CA GLY A 837 16.27 -2.73 22.32
C GLY A 837 17.61 -3.06 21.67
N GLU A 838 18.33 -4.10 22.12
CA GLU A 838 19.62 -4.46 21.55
C GLU A 838 19.45 -4.94 20.10
N TYR A 839 20.30 -4.44 19.20
CA TYR A 839 20.45 -4.93 17.83
C TYR A 839 21.84 -5.55 17.68
N LYS A 840 21.87 -6.82 17.26
CA LYS A 840 23.11 -7.58 17.13
C LYS A 840 23.19 -8.21 15.74
N VAL A 841 24.32 -8.01 15.07
CA VAL A 841 24.67 -8.70 13.83
C VAL A 841 25.44 -9.96 14.19
N LEU A 842 24.95 -11.12 13.74
CA LEU A 842 25.50 -12.44 14.06
C LEU A 842 26.30 -13.04 12.91
N VAL A 843 25.91 -12.71 11.68
CA VAL A 843 26.67 -13.03 10.47
C VAL A 843 26.80 -11.75 9.67
N GLU A 844 28.04 -11.33 9.46
CA GLU A 844 28.37 -10.23 8.59
C GLU A 844 29.38 -10.76 7.58
N SER A 845 28.89 -11.36 6.50
CA SER A 845 29.76 -11.57 5.34
C SER A 845 29.95 -10.20 4.72
N LYS A 846 31.06 -9.53 5.06
CA LYS A 846 31.37 -8.19 4.56
C LYS A 846 31.76 -8.28 3.07
N PRO A 847 30.92 -7.87 2.11
CA PRO A 847 31.49 -7.28 0.91
C PRO A 847 32.21 -5.99 1.32
N PRO A 848 33.23 -5.53 0.57
CA PRO A 848 33.64 -4.13 0.66
C PRO A 848 32.39 -3.30 0.36
N VAL A 849 31.84 -2.57 1.34
CA VAL A 849 30.66 -1.68 1.18
C VAL A 849 30.87 -0.75 -0.03
N LYS A 850 32.13 -0.39 -0.30
CA LYS A 850 32.55 0.36 -1.47
C LYS A 850 32.22 -0.35 -2.80
N GLU A 851 32.40 -1.67 -2.92
CA GLU A 851 32.08 -2.43 -4.13
C GLU A 851 30.57 -2.55 -4.35
N VAL A 852 29.80 -2.77 -3.27
CA VAL A 852 28.33 -2.80 -3.35
C VAL A 852 27.80 -1.43 -3.78
N LEU A 853 28.24 -0.35 -3.13
CA LEU A 853 27.84 1.01 -3.51
C LEU A 853 28.32 1.39 -4.92
N GLN A 854 29.50 0.93 -5.34
CA GLN A 854 29.97 1.11 -6.72
C GLN A 854 29.12 0.32 -7.72
N SER A 855 28.63 -0.87 -7.36
CA SER A 855 27.73 -1.68 -8.20
C SER A 855 26.31 -1.13 -8.29
N GLN A 856 25.84 -0.41 -7.26
CA GLN A 856 24.55 0.29 -7.29
C GLN A 856 24.62 1.65 -8.02
N ALA A 857 25.81 2.27 -8.04
CA ALA A 857 26.04 3.55 -8.72
C ALA A 857 26.32 3.39 -10.22
N LYS A 858 26.82 2.23 -10.64
CA LYS A 858 26.89 1.79 -12.05
C LYS A 858 25.54 1.23 -12.46
#